data_AF-A0AAV2TEV1-F1
#
_entry.id   AF-A0AAV2TEV1-F1
#
_cell.length_a   1.000
_cell.length_b   1.000
_cell.length_c   1.000
_cell.angle_alpha   90.00
_cell.angle_beta   90.00
_cell.angle_gamma   90.00
#
_symmetry.space_group_name_H-M   'P 1'
#
loop_
_entity.id
_entity.type
_entity.pdbx_description
1 polymer ?
#
loop_
_entity_poly.entity_id
_entity_poly.type
_entity_poly.pdbx_seq_one_letter_code
_entity_poly.pdbx_strand_id
1 'polypeptide(L)'
;MHFRPLVGLLCVLVFTRAFLVVNGQIFMFEDYIHRIRQVSRLSNDIITNHTKWLAGINLPELILSGTRTSLASEKCEEDLWMIAKAMLREESWALNWLDACGKPPAGINEGALIWLGSYEQCLKSTIYATVSVGRYCNLAFPMQLPFASPMPFNLYYGVCVPDSCNKLDLVRLVNNALQNFSIKASETASVCHLKSEEMERDSWFWIAIVLCSVLGLMLVIGSIVEVWLYVKWANEHTSAIVTAATKVEEPEEGRTEEGEIQATERGQEMTIRNGGMTTTSERSVMKYVQYRSHYVIRHPTLVVPCAYSLPFNAWKLWSAKGARVVWPDGVVREHPLTCLDGIRFLSMAWVIFGHFIILTMYTTNNVLSFANKVLNRWTFQVLLNATYSVDSFFFMSGLLSVYLTLNSYRKTQGWGQKMKFWTVYVVHRFVRLTPLYMFVLITYTGLFTHLYDGPLYPQDDVTAQTKFCKDNWYITYLNNLIKPTEMCIGWTWYLANDFQFSVVIAPIFITLMAWNRPSGLVFGISLILSATATYIGLNYVHKFGYLTMDNTAMAVVYGAPYARWGTYAIGMILGWILIDHPTLPLRRTWRNIVLVPVIGLCISSALCLSVVYGPFEEEKESFSHVNILTASFYNGLSRPAFILGVAIIVYLCATQWAEPYRIVLGWSGFRTVARLTYGAYMIHMIIMFFCLMGSKSAVISDEVVWVTGFIAHLVMAYLGAFVLAMVTESPVMAVEKFLRNRT
;
A
#
# COMPACT_ATOMS: atom_id res chain seq x y z
N MET A 1 -42.59 -31.39 46.17
CA MET A 1 -41.15 -31.60 45.91
C MET A 1 -40.98 -32.20 44.53
N HIS A 2 -40.76 -31.34 43.52
CA HIS A 2 -40.28 -31.74 42.20
C HIS A 2 -39.18 -30.75 41.85
N PHE A 3 -37.97 -31.24 41.56
CA PHE A 3 -36.80 -30.42 41.26
C PHE A 3 -36.11 -30.96 40.00
N ARG A 4 -36.26 -30.19 38.89
CA ARG A 4 -35.28 -29.83 37.83
C ARG A 4 -34.52 -30.94 37.05
N PRO A 5 -33.81 -30.62 35.93
CA PRO A 5 -34.31 -30.05 34.66
C PRO A 5 -33.71 -30.73 33.39
N LEU A 6 -34.38 -30.57 32.25
CA LEU A 6 -33.84 -30.81 30.90
C LEU A 6 -32.76 -29.77 30.55
N VAL A 7 -31.49 -30.14 30.65
CA VAL A 7 -30.38 -29.56 29.87
C VAL A 7 -29.37 -30.70 29.67
N GLY A 8 -29.08 -31.08 28.41
CA GLY A 8 -27.92 -31.94 28.12
C GLY A 8 -28.16 -33.24 27.34
N LEU A 9 -29.12 -33.30 26.41
CA LEU A 9 -29.22 -34.47 25.50
C LEU A 9 -29.58 -34.09 24.06
N LEU A 10 -28.82 -33.15 23.48
CA LEU A 10 -28.98 -32.75 22.07
C LEU A 10 -27.63 -32.55 21.34
N CYS A 11 -26.56 -33.22 21.80
CA CYS A 11 -25.21 -33.04 21.24
C CYS A 11 -24.42 -34.33 20.95
N VAL A 12 -25.03 -35.52 20.92
CA VAL A 12 -24.24 -36.77 20.78
C VAL A 12 -24.74 -37.75 19.69
N LEU A 13 -25.59 -37.34 18.75
CA LEU A 13 -26.06 -38.23 17.68
C LEU A 13 -26.03 -37.58 16.28
N VAL A 14 -24.86 -37.12 15.82
CA VAL A 14 -24.70 -36.58 14.44
C VAL A 14 -23.48 -37.13 13.68
N PHE A 15 -22.76 -38.13 14.18
CA PHE A 15 -21.68 -38.77 13.41
C PHE A 15 -21.87 -40.27 13.33
N THR A 16 -22.65 -40.71 12.35
CA THR A 16 -22.33 -41.78 11.37
C THR A 16 -23.61 -42.31 10.72
N ARG A 17 -23.58 -42.40 9.37
CA ARG A 17 -24.53 -43.12 8.49
C ARG A 17 -25.95 -42.52 8.35
N ALA A 18 -26.14 -41.71 7.32
CA ALA A 18 -27.46 -41.48 6.71
C ALA A 18 -27.45 -41.91 5.24
N PHE A 19 -27.52 -43.23 5.01
CA PHE A 19 -28.08 -43.82 3.79
C PHE A 19 -29.01 -44.94 4.24
N LEU A 20 -30.32 -44.71 4.19
CA LEU A 20 -31.33 -45.75 4.34
C LEU A 20 -31.56 -46.35 2.94
N VAL A 21 -30.99 -47.53 2.71
CA VAL A 21 -31.31 -48.37 1.55
C VAL A 21 -32.36 -49.38 2.02
N VAL A 22 -33.59 -49.21 1.56
CA VAL A 22 -34.61 -50.27 1.62
C VAL A 22 -35.01 -50.56 0.18
N ASN A 23 -34.77 -51.80 -0.26
CA ASN A 23 -35.16 -52.34 -1.58
C ASN A 23 -34.79 -51.47 -2.80
N GLY A 24 -33.55 -50.98 -2.85
CA GLY A 24 -32.94 -50.55 -4.12
C GLY A 24 -33.48 -49.26 -4.75
N GLN A 25 -34.18 -48.39 -4.04
CA GLN A 25 -34.52 -47.04 -4.53
C GLN A 25 -34.23 -45.94 -3.49
N ILE A 26 -33.62 -44.84 -3.96
CA ILE A 26 -33.29 -43.64 -3.19
C ILE A 26 -34.47 -42.66 -3.32
N PHE A 27 -35.12 -42.31 -2.21
CA PHE A 27 -36.15 -41.26 -2.19
C PHE A 27 -35.57 -39.92 -1.70
N MET A 28 -35.79 -38.84 -2.47
CA MET A 28 -35.47 -37.45 -2.11
C MET A 28 -36.77 -36.67 -1.89
N PHE A 29 -36.83 -35.85 -0.84
CA PHE A 29 -37.95 -34.95 -0.53
C PHE A 29 -38.15 -33.89 -1.64
N GLU A 30 -39.31 -33.88 -2.31
CA GLU A 30 -39.59 -33.02 -3.49
C GLU A 30 -39.93 -31.55 -3.17
N ASP A 31 -40.36 -31.19 -1.96
CA ASP A 31 -40.98 -29.87 -1.73
C ASP A 31 -40.03 -28.67 -1.62
N TYR A 32 -38.71 -28.89 -1.63
CA TYR A 32 -37.72 -27.81 -1.56
C TYR A 32 -37.19 -27.36 -2.95
N ILE A 33 -37.45 -28.14 -4.01
CA ILE A 33 -36.91 -27.91 -5.37
C ILE A 33 -37.68 -26.83 -6.14
N HIS A 34 -38.94 -26.55 -5.81
CA HIS A 34 -39.74 -25.65 -6.64
C HIS A 34 -39.29 -24.17 -6.56
N ARG A 35 -38.69 -23.74 -5.43
CA ARG A 35 -38.13 -22.38 -5.30
C ARG A 35 -36.73 -22.21 -5.89
N ILE A 36 -36.00 -23.30 -6.16
CA ILE A 36 -34.64 -23.28 -6.71
C ILE A 36 -34.64 -23.16 -8.25
N ARG A 37 -35.76 -23.45 -8.92
CA ARG A 37 -35.83 -23.52 -10.40
C ARG A 37 -35.48 -22.21 -11.14
N GLN A 38 -35.61 -21.03 -10.54
CA GLN A 38 -35.18 -19.76 -11.17
C GLN A 38 -33.66 -19.49 -11.08
N VAL A 39 -32.93 -20.19 -10.21
CA VAL A 39 -31.46 -20.07 -10.04
C VAL A 39 -30.71 -21.32 -10.56
N SER A 40 -31.45 -22.35 -11.04
CA SER A 40 -30.98 -23.73 -11.15
C SER A 40 -30.11 -24.13 -12.35
N ARG A 41 -29.80 -23.27 -13.33
CA ARG A 41 -28.97 -23.72 -14.46
C ARG A 41 -27.47 -23.79 -14.12
N LEU A 42 -26.96 -22.89 -13.26
CA LEU A 42 -25.56 -22.90 -12.80
C LEU A 42 -25.31 -23.85 -11.62
N SER A 43 -26.32 -23.98 -10.75
CA SER A 43 -26.27 -24.88 -9.60
C SER A 43 -26.20 -26.34 -10.05
N ASN A 44 -26.91 -26.73 -11.10
CA ASN A 44 -26.96 -28.15 -11.46
C ASN A 44 -25.66 -28.67 -12.09
N ASP A 45 -24.94 -27.95 -12.94
CA ASP A 45 -23.66 -28.48 -13.49
C ASP A 45 -22.54 -28.51 -12.43
N ILE A 46 -22.49 -27.49 -11.57
CA ILE A 46 -21.55 -27.42 -10.45
C ILE A 46 -21.90 -28.50 -9.43
N ILE A 47 -23.15 -28.58 -8.96
CA ILE A 47 -23.55 -29.53 -7.91
C ILE A 47 -23.58 -30.96 -8.42
N THR A 48 -23.97 -31.25 -9.67
CA THR A 48 -24.06 -32.63 -10.17
C THR A 48 -22.67 -33.22 -10.48
N ASN A 49 -21.69 -32.38 -10.86
CA ASN A 49 -20.29 -32.79 -10.95
C ASN A 49 -19.59 -32.76 -9.57
N HIS A 50 -19.88 -31.80 -8.69
CA HIS A 50 -19.33 -31.74 -7.32
C HIS A 50 -19.85 -32.84 -6.42
N THR A 51 -21.11 -33.26 -6.52
CA THR A 51 -21.66 -34.36 -5.72
C THR A 51 -21.08 -35.70 -6.15
N LYS A 52 -20.76 -35.89 -7.44
CA LYS A 52 -19.95 -37.04 -7.91
C LYS A 52 -18.48 -36.95 -7.47
N TRP A 53 -17.90 -35.75 -7.42
CA TRP A 53 -16.54 -35.49 -6.94
C TRP A 53 -16.41 -35.72 -5.41
N LEU A 54 -17.37 -35.23 -4.61
CA LEU A 54 -17.43 -35.42 -3.15
C LEU A 54 -17.82 -36.85 -2.74
N ALA A 55 -18.70 -37.51 -3.50
CA ALA A 55 -19.08 -38.90 -3.24
C ALA A 55 -18.05 -39.93 -3.77
N GLY A 56 -17.06 -39.50 -4.57
CA GLY A 56 -16.14 -40.39 -5.27
C GLY A 56 -14.66 -40.30 -4.86
N ILE A 57 -14.22 -39.31 -4.08
CA ILE A 57 -12.82 -39.24 -3.62
C ILE A 57 -12.69 -40.02 -2.31
N ASN A 58 -12.62 -41.33 -2.43
CA ASN A 58 -11.85 -42.12 -1.50
C ASN A 58 -10.38 -41.86 -1.88
N LEU A 59 -9.72 -40.88 -1.24
CA LEU A 59 -8.33 -40.51 -1.54
C LEU A 59 -7.39 -41.74 -1.66
N PRO A 60 -7.58 -42.81 -0.86
CA PRO A 60 -6.98 -44.10 -1.12
C PRO A 60 -7.28 -44.65 -2.52
N GLU A 61 -8.53 -44.89 -2.94
CA GLU A 61 -8.84 -45.37 -4.31
C GLU A 61 -8.34 -44.44 -5.42
N LEU A 62 -8.30 -43.13 -5.20
CA LEU A 62 -7.75 -42.16 -6.15
C LEU A 62 -6.24 -42.39 -6.36
N ILE A 63 -5.49 -42.56 -5.27
CA ILE A 63 -4.06 -42.91 -5.31
C ILE A 63 -3.86 -44.30 -5.92
N LEU A 64 -4.68 -45.29 -5.55
CA LEU A 64 -4.59 -46.68 -6.02
C LEU A 64 -4.95 -46.84 -7.51
N SER A 65 -5.81 -45.98 -8.04
CA SER A 65 -6.24 -45.96 -9.46
C SER A 65 -5.30 -45.14 -10.34
N GLY A 66 -4.76 -44.04 -9.84
CA GLY A 66 -3.84 -43.16 -10.57
C GLY A 66 -2.41 -43.70 -10.71
N THR A 67 -2.00 -44.61 -9.82
CA THR A 67 -0.65 -45.22 -9.81
C THR A 67 -0.49 -46.37 -10.81
N ARG A 68 -1.58 -47.00 -11.28
CA ARG A 68 -1.50 -48.08 -12.30
C ARG A 68 -1.07 -47.61 -13.69
N THR A 69 -0.95 -46.30 -13.93
CA THR A 69 -0.47 -45.72 -15.20
C THR A 69 0.87 -45.04 -14.97
N SER A 70 1.95 -45.80 -15.23
CA SER A 70 3.36 -45.40 -15.06
C SER A 70 3.67 -43.98 -15.55
N LEU A 71 3.93 -43.00 -14.67
CA LEU A 71 4.56 -41.70 -15.04
C LEU A 71 4.90 -40.74 -13.86
N ALA A 72 4.93 -41.20 -12.61
CA ALA A 72 5.48 -40.46 -11.46
C ALA A 72 6.89 -40.96 -11.10
N SER A 73 7.66 -40.22 -10.29
CA SER A 73 8.92 -40.74 -9.77
C SER A 73 8.66 -42.03 -8.97
N GLU A 74 9.51 -43.05 -9.14
CA GLU A 74 9.35 -44.38 -8.51
C GLU A 74 9.19 -44.25 -6.97
N LYS A 75 9.93 -43.31 -6.37
CA LYS A 75 9.85 -43.00 -4.93
C LYS A 75 8.54 -42.31 -4.52
N CYS A 76 8.04 -41.36 -5.32
CA CYS A 76 6.75 -40.70 -5.03
C CYS A 76 5.60 -41.72 -5.07
N GLU A 77 5.63 -42.63 -6.03
CA GLU A 77 4.65 -43.69 -6.14
C GLU A 77 4.68 -44.62 -4.92
N GLU A 78 5.86 -45.12 -4.51
CA GLU A 78 6.00 -45.93 -3.29
C GLU A 78 5.48 -45.22 -2.04
N ASP A 79 5.86 -43.97 -1.81
CA ASP A 79 5.46 -43.18 -0.65
C ASP A 79 3.93 -42.96 -0.61
N LEU A 80 3.33 -42.64 -1.76
CA LEU A 80 1.88 -42.50 -1.88
C LEU A 80 1.14 -43.82 -1.63
N TRP A 81 1.68 -44.94 -2.13
CA TRP A 81 1.14 -46.29 -1.88
C TRP A 81 1.20 -46.66 -0.40
N MET A 82 2.30 -46.34 0.29
CA MET A 82 2.43 -46.57 1.73
C MET A 82 1.40 -45.77 2.51
N ILE A 83 1.24 -44.49 2.20
CA ILE A 83 0.23 -43.63 2.81
C ILE A 83 -1.17 -44.21 2.57
N ALA A 84 -1.51 -44.54 1.33
CA ALA A 84 -2.83 -45.06 0.97
C ALA A 84 -3.15 -46.39 1.69
N LYS A 85 -2.19 -47.31 1.78
CA LYS A 85 -2.35 -48.59 2.49
C LYS A 85 -2.50 -48.39 4.00
N ALA A 86 -1.77 -47.45 4.59
CA ALA A 86 -1.86 -47.12 6.00
C ALA A 86 -3.18 -46.39 6.34
N MET A 87 -3.70 -45.55 5.43
CA MET A 87 -5.04 -44.96 5.53
C MET A 87 -6.13 -46.04 5.55
N LEU A 88 -6.04 -47.05 4.66
CA LEU A 88 -6.98 -48.18 4.64
C LEU A 88 -6.93 -49.04 5.91
N ARG A 89 -5.82 -48.98 6.65
CA ARG A 89 -5.63 -49.65 7.95
C ARG A 89 -6.00 -48.76 9.14
N GLU A 90 -6.51 -47.55 8.88
CA GLU A 90 -6.87 -46.56 9.90
C GLU A 90 -5.70 -46.18 10.82
N GLU A 91 -4.47 -46.23 10.31
CA GLU A 91 -3.29 -45.85 11.08
C GLU A 91 -3.27 -44.34 11.33
N SER A 92 -3.13 -43.92 12.59
CA SER A 92 -3.29 -42.52 13.01
C SER A 92 -2.32 -41.56 12.31
N TRP A 93 -1.08 -41.98 12.07
CA TRP A 93 -0.08 -41.17 11.36
C TRP A 93 -0.49 -40.92 9.91
N ALA A 94 -1.14 -41.87 9.24
CA ALA A 94 -1.58 -41.76 7.85
C ALA A 94 -2.88 -40.94 7.73
N LEU A 95 -3.77 -41.03 8.74
CA LEU A 95 -4.96 -40.19 8.82
C LEU A 95 -4.63 -38.70 8.97
N ASN A 96 -3.48 -38.35 9.57
CA ASN A 96 -3.01 -36.96 9.63
C ASN A 96 -2.72 -36.37 8.25
N TRP A 97 -2.26 -37.18 7.29
CA TRP A 97 -2.04 -36.73 5.91
C TRP A 97 -3.37 -36.41 5.21
N LEU A 98 -4.39 -37.25 5.43
CA LEU A 98 -5.75 -37.03 4.90
C LEU A 98 -6.39 -35.80 5.53
N ASP A 99 -6.24 -35.64 6.85
CA ASP A 99 -6.81 -34.52 7.60
C ASP A 99 -6.18 -33.18 7.20
N ALA A 100 -4.90 -33.21 6.82
CA ALA A 100 -4.17 -32.04 6.33
C ALA A 100 -4.63 -31.56 4.94
N CYS A 101 -5.23 -32.41 4.12
CA CYS A 101 -5.77 -32.02 2.82
C CYS A 101 -6.99 -31.10 2.95
N GLY A 102 -7.21 -30.29 1.91
CA GLY A 102 -8.36 -29.42 1.78
C GLY A 102 -9.68 -30.19 1.88
N LYS A 103 -10.67 -29.56 2.50
CA LYS A 103 -12.05 -30.04 2.55
C LYS A 103 -12.96 -28.94 2.03
N PRO A 104 -14.04 -29.25 1.30
CA PRO A 104 -14.96 -28.23 0.85
C PRO A 104 -15.60 -27.51 2.04
N PRO A 105 -15.41 -26.19 2.16
CA PRO A 105 -16.06 -25.38 3.18
C PRO A 105 -17.53 -25.16 2.83
N ALA A 106 -18.29 -24.67 3.81
CA ALA A 106 -19.65 -24.20 3.54
C ALA A 106 -19.64 -23.03 2.54
N GLY A 107 -20.73 -22.87 1.78
CA GLY A 107 -20.89 -21.73 0.88
C GLY A 107 -20.26 -21.89 -0.51
N ILE A 108 -20.17 -23.11 -1.05
CA ILE A 108 -19.70 -23.32 -2.44
C ILE A 108 -20.50 -22.48 -3.45
N ASN A 109 -21.83 -22.43 -3.30
CA ASN A 109 -22.70 -21.58 -4.12
C ASN A 109 -22.46 -20.07 -3.91
N GLU A 110 -21.82 -19.70 -2.80
CA GLU A 110 -21.41 -18.33 -2.50
C GLU A 110 -19.99 -18.02 -3.02
N GLY A 111 -19.30 -18.98 -3.63
CA GLY A 111 -17.95 -18.82 -4.14
C GLY A 111 -16.86 -19.28 -3.17
N ALA A 112 -17.14 -20.27 -2.32
CA ALA A 112 -16.13 -20.89 -1.45
C ALA A 112 -15.25 -21.88 -2.23
N LEU A 113 -14.26 -21.31 -2.94
CA LEU A 113 -13.42 -21.99 -3.92
C LEU A 113 -11.96 -22.11 -3.50
N ILE A 114 -11.62 -21.81 -2.25
CA ILE A 114 -10.27 -21.88 -1.69
C ILE A 114 -10.27 -22.90 -0.55
N TRP A 115 -9.83 -24.11 -0.83
CA TRP A 115 -9.88 -25.25 0.06
C TRP A 115 -8.47 -25.59 0.54
N LEU A 116 -7.94 -24.78 1.46
CA LEU A 116 -6.52 -24.87 1.85
C LEU A 116 -6.19 -26.13 2.67
N GLY A 117 -7.10 -26.60 3.53
CA GLY A 117 -6.74 -27.65 4.50
C GLY A 117 -5.76 -27.13 5.55
N SER A 118 -5.00 -28.02 6.18
CA SER A 118 -4.11 -27.69 7.30
C SER A 118 -2.64 -27.67 6.85
N TYR A 119 -2.18 -26.47 6.47
CA TYR A 119 -0.80 -26.24 6.02
C TYR A 119 0.26 -26.76 7.01
N GLU A 120 0.14 -26.38 8.29
CA GLU A 120 1.13 -26.77 9.31
C GLU A 120 1.15 -28.27 9.58
N GLN A 121 -0.02 -28.91 9.59
CA GLN A 121 -0.13 -30.34 9.84
C GLN A 121 0.49 -31.13 8.71
N CYS A 122 0.35 -30.65 7.47
CA CYS A 122 1.03 -31.27 6.34
C CYS A 122 2.55 -31.25 6.52
N LEU A 123 3.14 -30.09 6.83
CA LEU A 123 4.59 -29.96 7.01
C LEU A 123 5.15 -30.79 8.18
N LYS A 124 4.33 -31.08 9.20
CA LYS A 124 4.69 -31.91 10.36
C LYS A 124 4.50 -33.42 10.12
N SER A 125 3.86 -33.81 9.01
CA SER A 125 3.57 -35.22 8.71
C SER A 125 4.81 -35.93 8.15
N THR A 126 5.09 -37.15 8.62
CA THR A 126 6.32 -37.90 8.27
C THR A 126 6.04 -39.38 8.04
N ILE A 127 6.68 -39.97 7.04
CA ILE A 127 6.74 -41.41 6.82
C ILE A 127 8.05 -41.92 7.43
N TYR A 128 7.97 -42.63 8.56
CA TYR A 128 9.17 -43.12 9.25
C TYR A 128 9.95 -44.18 8.46
N ALA A 129 9.27 -44.93 7.57
CA ALA A 129 9.88 -46.01 6.80
C ALA A 129 10.83 -45.50 5.69
N THR A 130 10.47 -44.42 5.01
CA THR A 130 11.25 -43.84 3.89
C THR A 130 11.91 -42.51 4.22
N VAL A 131 11.68 -42.00 5.43
CA VAL A 131 12.13 -40.68 5.91
C VAL A 131 11.60 -39.54 5.02
N SER A 132 10.44 -39.75 4.39
CA SER A 132 9.78 -38.73 3.56
C SER A 132 8.89 -37.84 4.45
N VAL A 133 8.94 -36.53 4.24
CA VAL A 133 8.19 -35.53 5.02
C VAL A 133 7.10 -34.92 4.14
N GLY A 134 6.02 -34.43 4.75
CA GLY A 134 4.94 -33.77 4.02
C GLY A 134 5.37 -32.47 3.35
N ARG A 135 4.89 -32.29 2.13
CA ARG A 135 5.00 -31.10 1.30
C ARG A 135 3.58 -30.67 0.93
N TYR A 136 3.32 -29.38 1.15
CA TYR A 136 2.02 -28.80 0.86
C TYR A 136 1.97 -28.28 -0.58
N CYS A 137 0.94 -28.64 -1.32
CA CYS A 137 0.71 -28.18 -2.69
C CYS A 137 -0.70 -27.62 -2.86
N ASN A 138 -0.83 -26.47 -3.51
CA ASN A 138 -2.10 -25.95 -3.99
C ASN A 138 -2.30 -26.28 -5.46
N LEU A 139 -3.33 -27.05 -5.74
CA LEU A 139 -3.79 -27.33 -7.09
C LEU A 139 -4.82 -26.28 -7.51
N ALA A 140 -4.63 -25.70 -8.68
CA ALA A 140 -5.54 -24.71 -9.24
C ALA A 140 -6.34 -25.34 -10.39
N PHE A 141 -7.67 -25.35 -10.27
CA PHE A 141 -8.58 -25.79 -11.32
C PHE A 141 -9.30 -24.58 -11.91
N PRO A 142 -9.03 -24.21 -13.17
CA PRO A 142 -9.69 -23.08 -13.81
C PRO A 142 -11.19 -23.36 -13.96
N MET A 143 -12.02 -22.42 -13.54
CA MET A 143 -13.46 -22.43 -13.73
C MET A 143 -13.88 -21.38 -14.76
N GLN A 144 -14.78 -21.77 -15.65
CA GLN A 144 -15.49 -20.84 -16.52
C GLN A 144 -16.69 -20.27 -15.77
N LEU A 145 -16.67 -18.95 -15.56
CA LEU A 145 -17.84 -18.23 -15.08
C LEU A 145 -18.77 -17.87 -16.24
N PRO A 146 -20.09 -17.81 -16.00
CA PRO A 146 -21.10 -17.45 -17.01
C PRO A 146 -21.13 -15.95 -17.32
N PHE A 147 -20.40 -15.13 -16.57
CA PHE A 147 -20.25 -13.69 -16.80
C PHE A 147 -18.80 -13.34 -17.07
N ALA A 148 -18.57 -12.33 -17.90
CA ALA A 148 -17.24 -11.76 -18.11
C ALA A 148 -16.76 -11.18 -16.78
N SER A 149 -15.81 -11.86 -16.13
CA SER A 149 -15.15 -11.32 -14.95
C SER A 149 -13.74 -10.88 -15.33
N PRO A 150 -13.29 -9.70 -14.85
CA PRO A 150 -11.93 -9.25 -15.08
C PRO A 150 -10.87 -10.11 -14.36
N MET A 151 -11.26 -11.07 -13.50
CA MET A 151 -10.35 -11.97 -12.80
C MET A 151 -10.55 -13.44 -13.22
N PRO A 152 -9.47 -14.22 -13.39
CA PRO A 152 -9.56 -15.66 -13.57
C PRO A 152 -10.00 -16.33 -12.26
N PHE A 153 -11.05 -17.16 -12.30
CA PHE A 153 -11.54 -17.89 -11.14
C PHE A 153 -10.97 -19.30 -11.16
N ASN A 154 -10.16 -19.61 -10.17
CA ASN A 154 -9.64 -20.95 -9.95
C ASN A 154 -10.24 -21.50 -8.65
N LEU A 155 -10.56 -22.79 -8.65
CA LEU A 155 -10.73 -23.57 -7.44
C LEU A 155 -9.33 -23.95 -6.97
N TYR A 156 -8.93 -23.47 -5.79
CA TYR A 156 -7.68 -23.84 -5.16
C TYR A 156 -7.92 -24.99 -4.18
N TYR A 157 -7.21 -26.08 -4.36
CA TYR A 157 -7.28 -27.27 -3.53
C TYR A 157 -5.91 -27.58 -2.93
N GLY A 158 -5.79 -27.40 -1.61
CA GLY A 158 -4.60 -27.76 -0.85
C GLY A 158 -4.51 -29.27 -0.65
N VAL A 159 -3.38 -29.86 -1.01
CA VAL A 159 -3.10 -31.29 -0.90
C VAL A 159 -1.80 -31.49 -0.16
N CYS A 160 -1.77 -32.45 0.76
CA CYS A 160 -0.55 -32.89 1.40
C CYS A 160 0.02 -34.11 0.68
N VAL A 161 1.25 -33.99 0.19
CA VAL A 161 1.96 -35.05 -0.55
C VAL A 161 3.37 -35.23 -0.01
N PRO A 162 3.98 -36.41 -0.14
CA PRO A 162 5.38 -36.61 0.22
C PRO A 162 6.32 -35.66 -0.53
N ASP A 163 7.42 -35.25 0.10
CA ASP A 163 8.47 -34.44 -0.53
C ASP A 163 9.23 -35.17 -1.66
N SER A 164 9.04 -36.48 -1.80
CA SER A 164 9.45 -37.26 -2.97
C SER A 164 8.62 -36.96 -4.23
N CYS A 165 7.45 -36.34 -4.10
CA CYS A 165 6.58 -35.96 -5.21
C CYS A 165 6.88 -34.55 -5.71
N ASN A 166 7.00 -34.40 -7.03
CA ASN A 166 7.15 -33.10 -7.68
C ASN A 166 5.79 -32.54 -8.14
N LYS A 167 5.74 -31.24 -8.39
CA LYS A 167 4.56 -30.55 -8.92
C LYS A 167 3.98 -31.22 -10.18
N LEU A 168 4.84 -31.61 -11.12
CA LEU A 168 4.41 -32.25 -12.38
C LEU A 168 3.78 -33.63 -12.13
N ASP A 169 4.37 -34.41 -11.23
CA ASP A 169 3.85 -35.74 -10.87
C ASP A 169 2.45 -35.61 -10.25
N LEU A 170 2.26 -34.63 -9.37
CA LEU A 170 0.98 -34.36 -8.73
C LEU A 170 -0.11 -33.93 -9.73
N VAL A 171 0.20 -32.97 -10.62
CA VAL A 171 -0.77 -32.50 -11.62
C VAL A 171 -1.17 -33.63 -12.56
N ARG A 172 -0.22 -34.49 -12.97
CA ARG A 172 -0.50 -35.66 -13.79
C ARG A 172 -1.34 -36.69 -13.06
N LEU A 173 -1.00 -37.02 -11.81
CA LEU A 173 -1.74 -37.98 -10.99
C LEU A 173 -3.21 -37.56 -10.86
N VAL A 174 -3.44 -36.29 -10.54
CA VAL A 174 -4.80 -35.73 -10.38
C VAL A 174 -5.54 -35.66 -11.70
N ASN A 175 -4.90 -35.21 -12.77
CA ASN A 175 -5.52 -35.18 -14.10
C ASN A 175 -5.86 -36.58 -14.60
N ASN A 176 -5.04 -37.58 -14.29
CA ASN A 176 -5.29 -38.98 -14.63
C ASN A 176 -6.48 -39.54 -13.85
N ALA A 177 -6.50 -39.32 -12.54
CA ALA A 177 -7.60 -39.77 -11.70
C ALA A 177 -8.93 -39.07 -12.03
N LEU A 178 -8.86 -37.84 -12.54
CA LEU A 178 -10.00 -37.06 -13.00
C LEU A 178 -10.26 -37.16 -14.51
N GLN A 179 -9.65 -38.10 -15.25
CA GLN A 179 -9.85 -38.19 -16.71
C GLN A 179 -11.32 -38.32 -17.14
N ASN A 180 -12.14 -38.96 -16.31
CA ASN A 180 -13.57 -39.13 -16.56
C ASN A 180 -14.41 -37.88 -16.22
N PHE A 181 -13.80 -36.89 -15.57
CA PHE A 181 -14.38 -35.60 -15.26
C PHE A 181 -13.79 -34.56 -16.22
N SER A 182 -14.61 -33.66 -16.76
CA SER A 182 -14.17 -32.62 -17.71
C SER A 182 -13.35 -31.49 -17.05
N ILE A 183 -12.60 -31.79 -16.00
CA ILE A 183 -11.87 -30.85 -15.15
C ILE A 183 -10.39 -31.21 -15.21
N LYS A 184 -9.53 -30.21 -15.45
CA LYS A 184 -8.07 -30.38 -15.47
C LYS A 184 -7.42 -29.37 -14.53
N ALA A 185 -6.45 -29.82 -13.74
CA ALA A 185 -5.59 -28.96 -12.96
C ALA A 185 -4.65 -28.19 -13.90
N SER A 186 -4.48 -26.90 -13.62
CA SER A 186 -3.57 -26.02 -14.36
C SER A 186 -2.13 -26.22 -13.89
N GLU A 187 -1.24 -26.60 -14.80
CA GLU A 187 0.19 -26.69 -14.51
C GLU A 187 0.81 -25.33 -14.17
N THR A 188 0.34 -24.24 -14.76
CA THR A 188 0.92 -22.91 -14.53
C THR A 188 0.44 -22.28 -13.23
N ALA A 189 -0.80 -22.51 -12.83
CA ALA A 189 -1.39 -21.90 -11.64
C ALA A 189 -1.25 -22.76 -10.37
N SER A 190 -0.95 -24.06 -10.50
CA SER A 190 -0.70 -24.93 -9.33
C SER A 190 0.70 -24.71 -8.76
N VAL A 191 0.87 -24.78 -7.44
CA VAL A 191 2.13 -24.52 -6.75
C VAL A 191 2.37 -25.58 -5.67
N CYS A 192 3.61 -26.03 -5.52
CA CYS A 192 4.06 -26.84 -4.39
C CYS A 192 5.07 -26.03 -3.59
N HIS A 193 4.83 -25.88 -2.29
CA HIS A 193 5.60 -24.99 -1.44
C HIS A 193 6.92 -25.65 -1.04
N LEU A 194 8.01 -24.91 -1.19
CA LEU A 194 9.31 -25.31 -0.65
C LEU A 194 9.33 -25.09 0.86
N LYS A 195 10.08 -25.94 1.57
CA LYS A 195 10.38 -25.70 2.98
C LYS A 195 11.39 -24.56 3.11
N SER A 196 11.38 -23.83 4.23
CA SER A 196 12.32 -22.73 4.48
C SER A 196 13.80 -23.14 4.35
N GLU A 197 14.14 -24.38 4.67
CA GLU A 197 15.49 -24.95 4.54
C GLU A 197 15.87 -25.29 3.09
N GLU A 198 14.89 -25.60 2.24
CA GLU A 198 15.07 -25.95 0.82
C GLU A 198 15.18 -24.71 -0.07
N MET A 199 14.75 -23.54 0.42
CA MET A 199 14.81 -22.30 -0.32
C MET A 199 16.25 -21.83 -0.53
N GLU A 200 16.61 -21.57 -1.78
CA GLU A 200 17.95 -21.10 -2.13
C GLU A 200 18.19 -19.69 -1.56
N ARG A 201 19.26 -19.53 -0.79
CA ARG A 201 19.74 -18.22 -0.31
C ARG A 201 20.66 -17.61 -1.35
N ASP A 202 20.04 -16.97 -2.33
CA ASP A 202 20.77 -16.35 -3.44
C ASP A 202 21.57 -15.10 -3.02
N SER A 203 22.27 -14.49 -3.98
CA SER A 203 23.03 -13.26 -3.75
C SER A 203 22.16 -12.12 -3.20
N TRP A 204 20.91 -12.01 -3.63
CA TRP A 204 20.01 -10.94 -3.20
C TRP A 204 19.63 -11.07 -1.73
N PHE A 205 19.41 -12.30 -1.24
CA PHE A 205 19.20 -12.58 0.18
C PHE A 205 20.36 -12.04 1.02
N TRP A 206 21.59 -12.40 0.70
CA TRP A 206 22.77 -11.96 1.47
C TRP A 206 23.01 -10.46 1.37
N ILE A 207 22.80 -9.85 0.19
CA ILE A 207 22.88 -8.39 0.01
C ILE A 207 21.87 -7.70 0.93
N ALA A 208 20.64 -8.19 1.01
CA ALA A 208 19.61 -7.61 1.86
C ALA A 208 19.93 -7.75 3.36
N ILE A 209 20.41 -8.92 3.79
CA ILE A 209 20.83 -9.14 5.19
C ILE A 209 21.98 -8.21 5.57
N VAL A 210 23.02 -8.09 4.73
CA VAL A 210 24.16 -7.18 4.97
C VAL A 210 23.67 -5.74 5.03
N LEU A 211 22.83 -5.29 4.10
CA LEU A 211 22.28 -3.94 4.08
C LEU A 211 21.49 -3.63 5.36
N CYS A 212 20.57 -4.51 5.76
CA CYS A 212 19.80 -4.35 6.99
C CYS A 212 20.71 -4.31 8.23
N SER A 213 21.74 -5.15 8.27
CA SER A 213 22.68 -5.22 9.38
C SER A 213 23.53 -3.95 9.50
N VAL A 214 24.06 -3.43 8.39
CA VAL A 214 24.85 -2.18 8.36
C VAL A 214 24.01 -0.99 8.77
N LEU A 215 22.80 -0.84 8.22
CA LEU A 215 21.92 0.27 8.58
C LEU A 215 21.42 0.17 10.02
N GLY A 216 21.11 -1.05 10.49
CA GLY A 216 20.79 -1.31 11.90
C GLY A 216 21.92 -0.90 12.83
N LEU A 217 23.16 -1.27 12.50
CA LEU A 217 24.35 -0.87 13.26
C LEU A 217 24.53 0.66 13.27
N MET A 218 24.33 1.33 12.12
CA MET A 218 24.39 2.78 12.02
C MET A 218 23.35 3.48 12.91
N LEU A 219 22.13 2.96 12.99
CA LEU A 219 21.09 3.49 13.88
C LEU A 219 21.46 3.34 15.35
N VAL A 220 22.03 2.19 15.74
CA VAL A 220 22.50 1.95 17.11
C VAL A 220 23.63 2.91 17.47
N ILE A 221 24.66 2.99 16.63
CA ILE A 221 25.80 3.91 16.84
C ILE A 221 25.31 5.37 16.89
N GLY A 222 24.47 5.78 15.94
CA GLY A 222 23.93 7.13 15.88
C GLY A 222 23.11 7.51 17.12
N SER A 223 22.33 6.56 17.64
CA SER A 223 21.53 6.77 18.86
C SER A 223 22.41 6.86 20.11
N ILE A 224 23.45 6.02 20.22
CA ILE A 224 24.42 6.10 21.32
C ILE A 224 25.15 7.46 21.31
N VAL A 225 25.60 7.92 20.13
CA VAL A 225 26.26 9.22 19.98
C VAL A 225 25.32 10.36 20.37
N GLU A 226 24.05 10.31 20.00
CA GLU A 226 23.07 11.35 20.37
C GLU A 226 22.83 11.40 21.88
N VAL A 227 22.68 10.24 22.53
CA VAL A 227 22.53 10.16 24.00
C VAL A 227 23.77 10.74 24.68
N TRP A 228 24.97 10.37 24.22
CA TRP A 228 26.22 10.93 24.74
C TRP A 228 26.28 12.46 24.56
N LEU A 229 25.92 12.99 23.40
CA LEU A 229 25.85 14.44 23.15
C LEU A 229 24.83 15.12 24.07
N TYR A 230 23.69 14.48 24.32
CA TYR A 230 22.66 15.01 25.21
C TYR A 230 23.14 15.06 26.67
N VAL A 231 23.76 13.99 27.18
CA VAL A 231 24.34 13.95 28.52
C VAL A 231 25.44 14.99 28.67
N LYS A 232 26.33 15.12 27.68
CA LYS A 232 27.38 16.14 27.68
C LYS A 232 26.80 17.55 27.74
N TRP A 233 25.81 17.86 26.89
CA TRP A 233 25.10 19.14 26.93
C TRP A 233 24.43 19.38 28.28
N ALA A 234 23.71 18.39 28.84
CA ALA A 234 23.02 18.51 30.11
C ALA A 234 23.98 18.82 31.26
N ASN A 235 25.14 18.18 31.30
CA ASN A 235 26.18 18.44 32.29
C ASN A 235 26.78 19.85 32.16
N GLU A 236 27.13 20.28 30.93
CA GLU A 236 27.65 21.62 30.66
C GLU A 236 26.60 22.72 30.96
N HIS A 237 25.33 22.46 30.63
CA HIS A 237 24.21 23.35 30.86
C HIS A 237 23.94 23.52 32.36
N THR A 238 23.89 22.42 33.11
CA THR A 238 23.70 22.43 34.56
C THR A 238 24.86 23.14 35.25
N SER A 239 26.10 22.85 34.86
CA SER A 239 27.30 23.51 35.41
C SER A 239 27.29 25.02 35.13
N ALA A 240 26.86 25.44 33.93
CA ALA A 240 26.76 26.85 33.58
C ALA A 240 25.68 27.59 34.39
N ILE A 241 24.53 26.94 34.65
CA ILE A 241 23.46 27.49 35.50
C ILE A 241 23.95 27.62 36.94
N VAL A 242 24.55 26.57 37.50
CA VAL A 242 25.08 26.59 38.88
C VAL A 242 26.14 27.69 39.02
N THR A 243 27.07 27.81 38.07
CA THR A 243 28.10 28.86 38.10
C THR A 243 27.50 30.27 37.98
N ALA A 244 26.42 30.43 37.20
CA ALA A 244 25.71 31.69 37.09
C ALA A 244 24.96 32.03 38.38
N ALA A 245 24.34 31.05 39.05
CA ALA A 245 23.66 31.23 40.33
C ALA A 245 24.67 31.61 41.44
N THR A 246 25.80 30.91 41.53
CA THR A 246 26.84 31.20 42.55
C THR A 246 27.49 32.58 42.36
N LYS A 247 27.48 33.15 41.15
CA LYS A 247 27.98 34.52 40.91
C LYS A 247 26.98 35.62 41.29
N VAL A 248 25.71 35.28 41.49
CA VAL A 248 24.67 36.22 41.94
C VAL A 248 24.62 36.28 43.48
N GLU A 249 25.15 35.26 44.16
CA GLU A 249 25.14 35.15 45.63
C GLU A 249 26.38 35.73 46.34
N GLU A 250 27.35 36.35 45.65
CA GLU A 250 28.35 37.19 46.35
C GLU A 250 27.65 38.47 46.83
N PRO A 251 27.49 38.69 48.16
CA PRO A 251 26.82 39.88 48.66
C PRO A 251 27.79 41.07 48.61
N GLU A 252 27.41 42.13 47.92
CA GLU A 252 27.81 43.47 48.38
C GLU A 252 27.15 43.69 49.73
N GLU A 253 27.99 43.89 50.73
CA GLU A 253 27.66 44.02 52.13
C GLU A 253 26.70 45.21 52.36
N GLY A 254 25.47 44.91 52.81
CA GLY A 254 24.66 45.83 53.59
C GLY A 254 23.43 46.44 52.93
N ARG A 255 22.28 45.74 53.03
CA ARG A 255 21.09 46.28 53.71
C ARG A 255 20.00 45.22 53.86
N THR A 256 19.63 45.02 55.12
CA THR A 256 18.50 44.24 55.63
C THR A 256 17.17 44.76 55.10
N GLU A 257 16.30 43.85 54.63
CA GLU A 257 14.87 43.89 54.96
C GLU A 257 14.23 42.52 54.74
N GLU A 258 13.44 42.12 55.73
CA GLU A 258 12.76 40.82 55.87
C GLU A 258 11.60 40.69 54.88
N GLY A 259 11.46 39.52 54.24
CA GLY A 259 10.30 39.18 53.40
C GLY A 259 10.18 37.67 53.22
N GLU A 260 9.08 37.11 53.71
CA GLU A 260 8.75 35.68 53.72
C GLU A 260 8.85 35.00 52.34
N ILE A 261 9.48 33.82 52.30
CA ILE A 261 9.54 32.95 51.13
C ILE A 261 8.40 31.92 51.22
N GLN A 262 7.34 32.09 50.43
CA GLN A 262 6.41 31.02 50.08
C GLN A 262 6.86 30.37 48.77
N ALA A 263 7.18 29.08 48.84
CA ALA A 263 7.48 28.24 47.69
C ALA A 263 6.17 27.82 47.00
N THR A 264 6.03 28.13 45.71
CA THR A 264 5.02 27.52 44.84
C THR A 264 5.61 27.12 43.50
N GLU A 265 5.58 25.83 43.23
CA GLU A 265 5.90 25.22 41.95
C GLU A 265 4.96 25.70 40.84
N ARG A 266 5.50 26.37 39.81
CA ARG A 266 5.06 26.27 38.41
C ARG A 266 6.01 27.05 37.51
N GLY A 267 6.60 26.36 36.54
CA GLY A 267 7.44 26.97 35.52
C GLY A 267 6.64 27.95 34.65
N GLN A 268 6.90 29.23 34.82
CA GLN A 268 6.56 30.29 33.88
C GLN A 268 7.68 31.34 33.87
N GLU A 269 7.96 31.85 32.67
CA GLU A 269 8.94 32.89 32.37
C GLU A 269 8.88 34.04 33.39
N MET A 270 10.04 34.35 33.98
CA MET A 270 10.21 35.49 34.89
C MET A 270 10.68 36.69 34.08
N THR A 271 9.75 37.55 33.66
CA THR A 271 10.07 38.90 33.16
C THR A 271 10.14 39.86 34.35
N ILE A 272 11.35 40.11 34.85
CA ILE A 272 11.60 41.20 35.80
C ILE A 272 11.75 42.48 35.00
N ARG A 273 10.80 43.40 35.16
CA ARG A 273 10.85 44.74 34.57
C ARG A 273 11.26 45.72 35.67
N ASN A 274 12.54 46.06 35.74
CA ASN A 274 13.00 47.25 36.46
C ASN A 274 13.71 48.19 35.49
N GLY A 275 13.26 49.44 35.48
CA GLY A 275 13.88 50.52 34.72
C GLY A 275 15.23 50.88 35.32
N GLY A 276 16.23 50.99 34.47
CA GLY A 276 17.59 51.36 34.85
C GLY A 276 18.61 50.67 33.95
N MET A 277 19.41 51.48 33.27
CA MET A 277 20.45 51.06 32.35
C MET A 277 21.48 50.15 33.04
N THR A 278 21.48 48.86 32.71
CA THR A 278 22.54 47.91 33.08
C THR A 278 22.94 47.08 31.87
N THR A 279 24.19 47.23 31.45
CA THR A 279 24.88 46.34 30.52
C THR A 279 25.12 44.98 31.19
N THR A 280 24.08 44.16 31.29
CA THR A 280 24.21 42.74 31.65
C THR A 280 24.32 41.91 30.39
N SER A 281 25.52 41.37 30.15
CA SER A 281 25.76 40.29 29.21
C SER A 281 24.93 39.06 29.63
N GLU A 282 23.67 38.99 29.20
CA GLU A 282 22.86 37.77 29.28
C GLU A 282 23.55 36.68 28.47
N ARG A 283 24.29 35.80 29.15
CA ARG A 283 24.85 34.60 28.55
C ARG A 283 23.69 33.62 28.33
N SER A 284 22.91 33.83 27.27
CA SER A 284 21.74 32.99 26.95
C SER A 284 22.18 31.52 26.90
N VAL A 285 21.60 30.70 27.77
CA VAL A 285 22.00 29.29 27.87
C VAL A 285 21.50 28.56 26.62
N MET A 286 22.44 28.04 25.82
CA MET A 286 22.15 27.51 24.48
C MET A 286 21.27 26.25 24.57
N LYS A 287 20.18 26.21 23.79
CA LYS A 287 19.28 25.05 23.69
C LYS A 287 19.99 23.87 23.03
N TYR A 288 19.61 22.64 23.39
CA TYR A 288 20.24 21.41 22.88
C TYR A 288 20.39 21.36 21.35
N VAL A 289 19.33 21.72 20.60
CA VAL A 289 19.36 21.68 19.13
C VAL A 289 20.45 22.60 18.55
N GLN A 290 20.64 23.77 19.15
CA GLN A 290 21.69 24.71 18.75
C GLN A 290 23.08 24.16 19.12
N TYR A 291 23.23 23.66 20.36
CA TYR A 291 24.45 23.03 20.83
C TYR A 291 24.90 21.89 19.91
N ARG A 292 23.99 20.95 19.63
CA ARG A 292 24.19 19.83 18.71
C ARG A 292 24.65 20.30 17.34
N SER A 293 23.96 21.29 16.76
CA SER A 293 24.31 21.81 15.44
C SER A 293 25.72 22.38 15.39
N HIS A 294 26.12 23.16 16.40
CA HIS A 294 27.48 23.70 16.51
C HIS A 294 28.53 22.62 16.70
N TYR A 295 28.24 21.62 17.53
CA TYR A 295 29.17 20.52 17.81
C TYR A 295 29.42 19.66 16.56
N VAL A 296 28.36 19.28 15.84
CA VAL A 296 28.46 18.48 14.62
C VAL A 296 29.19 19.24 13.50
N ILE A 297 28.99 20.56 13.37
CA ILE A 297 29.70 21.38 12.38
C ILE A 297 31.21 21.40 12.65
N ARG A 298 31.63 21.45 13.93
CA ARG A 298 33.05 21.43 14.32
C ARG A 298 33.70 20.05 14.17
N HIS A 299 32.92 18.98 14.20
CA HIS A 299 33.42 17.60 14.11
C HIS A 299 32.79 16.84 12.93
N PRO A 300 33.37 16.95 11.71
CA PRO A 300 32.82 16.34 10.51
C PRO A 300 32.63 14.81 10.60
N THR A 301 33.44 14.12 11.39
CA THR A 301 33.33 12.67 11.62
C THR A 301 32.01 12.27 12.30
N LEU A 302 31.36 13.18 13.02
CA LEU A 302 30.09 12.95 13.69
C LEU A 302 28.86 13.16 12.81
N VAL A 303 29.03 13.71 11.59
CA VAL A 303 27.91 14.04 10.69
C VAL A 303 27.08 12.80 10.35
N VAL A 304 27.72 11.72 9.92
CA VAL A 304 27.03 10.48 9.53
C VAL A 304 26.39 9.78 10.75
N PRO A 305 27.10 9.51 11.85
CA PRO A 305 26.47 8.95 13.05
C PRO A 305 25.27 9.78 13.55
N CYS A 306 25.42 11.10 13.65
CA CYS A 306 24.33 11.99 14.08
C CYS A 306 23.17 12.05 13.07
N ALA A 307 23.42 11.78 11.79
CA ALA A 307 22.35 11.69 10.79
C ALA A 307 21.46 10.47 11.01
N TYR A 308 22.03 9.36 11.52
CA TYR A 308 21.32 8.12 11.86
C TYR A 308 20.78 8.09 13.31
N SER A 309 20.82 9.20 14.04
CA SER A 309 20.23 9.25 15.38
C SER A 309 18.71 9.08 15.34
N LEU A 310 18.22 7.92 15.79
CA LEU A 310 16.80 7.62 15.94
C LEU A 310 16.05 8.62 16.85
N PRO A 311 16.49 8.89 18.10
CA PRO A 311 15.73 9.76 19.00
C PRO A 311 15.60 11.18 18.46
N PHE A 312 16.67 11.74 17.91
CA PHE A 312 16.63 13.08 17.29
C PHE A 312 15.74 13.13 16.05
N ASN A 313 15.84 12.16 15.14
CA ASN A 313 15.03 12.15 13.92
C ASN A 313 13.55 11.92 14.22
N ALA A 314 13.22 11.02 15.15
CA ALA A 314 11.85 10.79 15.62
C ALA A 314 11.26 12.05 16.28
N TRP A 315 12.02 12.68 17.19
CA TRP A 315 11.60 13.94 17.80
C TRP A 315 11.41 15.05 16.76
N LYS A 316 12.34 15.19 15.80
CA LYS A 316 12.27 16.20 14.73
C LYS A 316 11.06 15.98 13.81
N LEU A 317 10.69 14.73 13.56
CA LEU A 317 9.52 14.37 12.78
C LEU A 317 8.23 14.76 13.54
N TRP A 318 8.13 14.41 14.83
CA TRP A 318 6.94 14.66 15.66
C TRP A 318 6.77 16.14 16.05
N SER A 319 7.87 16.83 16.35
CA SER A 319 7.87 18.25 16.73
C SER A 319 7.78 19.22 15.55
N ALA A 320 7.55 18.69 14.34
CA ALA A 320 7.48 19.44 13.11
C ALA A 320 6.37 20.51 13.13
N LYS A 321 6.78 21.77 13.20
CA LYS A 321 5.85 22.91 13.07
C LYS A 321 5.47 23.13 11.60
N GLY A 322 4.25 23.59 11.37
CA GLY A 322 3.79 24.03 10.05
C GLY A 322 4.65 25.20 9.56
N ALA A 323 4.98 25.20 8.28
CA ALA A 323 5.69 26.32 7.66
C ALA A 323 4.85 27.59 7.82
N ARG A 324 5.46 28.67 8.33
CA ARG A 324 4.82 29.98 8.45
C ARG A 324 5.40 30.91 7.41
N VAL A 325 4.54 31.68 6.76
CA VAL A 325 4.90 32.62 5.70
C VAL A 325 4.30 33.98 6.03
N VAL A 326 5.00 35.04 5.67
CA VAL A 326 4.49 36.41 5.75
C VAL A 326 3.49 36.60 4.60
N TRP A 327 2.25 36.94 4.94
CA TRP A 327 1.20 37.19 3.96
C TRP A 327 1.30 38.61 3.39
N PRO A 328 0.62 38.92 2.26
CA PRO A 328 0.63 40.27 1.67
C PRO A 328 0.14 41.38 2.60
N ASP A 329 -0.62 41.04 3.65
CA ASP A 329 -1.08 41.96 4.70
C ASP A 329 -0.06 42.13 5.85
N GLY A 330 1.14 41.57 5.72
CA GLY A 330 2.21 41.62 6.74
C GLY A 330 2.04 40.63 7.89
N VAL A 331 0.93 39.88 7.94
CA VAL A 331 0.65 38.95 9.04
C VAL A 331 1.32 37.60 8.79
N VAL A 332 2.04 37.08 9.79
CA VAL A 332 2.62 35.74 9.74
C VAL A 332 1.52 34.71 10.00
N ARG A 333 1.20 33.89 8.99
CA ARG A 333 0.27 32.76 9.15
C ARG A 333 0.87 31.48 8.59
N GLU A 334 0.17 30.37 8.76
CA GLU A 334 0.57 29.11 8.13
C GLU A 334 0.60 29.21 6.61
N HIS A 335 1.42 28.36 5.99
CA HIS A 335 1.60 28.30 4.56
C HIS A 335 0.25 28.07 3.84
N PRO A 336 -0.04 28.77 2.72
CA PRO A 336 -1.33 28.66 2.01
C PRO A 336 -1.70 27.23 1.60
N LEU A 337 -0.69 26.38 1.38
CA LEU A 337 -0.83 25.00 0.92
C LEU A 337 -0.82 23.95 2.04
N THR A 338 -1.11 24.30 3.30
CA THR A 338 -1.22 23.29 4.38
C THR A 338 -2.33 22.27 4.13
N CYS A 339 -3.36 22.62 3.35
CA CYS A 339 -4.43 21.69 2.97
C CYS A 339 -3.93 20.46 2.19
N LEU A 340 -2.75 20.54 1.56
CA LEU A 340 -2.15 19.42 0.85
C LEU A 340 -1.77 18.27 1.79
N ASP A 341 -1.51 18.54 3.07
CA ASP A 341 -1.19 17.49 4.04
C ASP A 341 -2.40 16.57 4.28
N GLY A 342 -3.58 17.14 4.47
CA GLY A 342 -4.83 16.38 4.57
C GLY A 342 -5.18 15.63 3.28
N ILE A 343 -5.03 16.28 2.12
CA ILE A 343 -5.29 15.63 0.82
C ILE A 343 -4.37 14.42 0.63
N ARG A 344 -3.07 14.54 0.92
CA ARG A 344 -2.13 13.40 0.85
C ARG A 344 -2.56 12.23 1.72
N PHE A 345 -2.90 12.50 2.98
CA PHE A 345 -3.30 11.45 3.90
C PHE A 345 -4.58 10.75 3.44
N LEU A 346 -5.62 11.52 3.07
CA LEU A 346 -6.90 10.97 2.61
C LEU A 346 -6.74 10.19 1.31
N SER A 347 -5.98 10.70 0.35
CA SER A 347 -5.66 9.97 -0.89
C SER A 347 -4.91 8.67 -0.60
N MET A 348 -3.92 8.68 0.29
CA MET A 348 -3.19 7.46 0.67
C MET A 348 -4.08 6.44 1.37
N ALA A 349 -4.95 6.90 2.28
CA ALA A 349 -5.91 6.04 2.95
C ALA A 349 -6.85 5.37 1.92
N TRP A 350 -7.28 6.11 0.91
CA TRP A 350 -8.10 5.58 -0.18
C TRP A 350 -7.33 4.55 -1.04
N VAL A 351 -6.05 4.79 -1.35
CA VAL A 351 -5.16 3.83 -2.02
C VAL A 351 -5.04 2.53 -1.21
N ILE A 352 -4.78 2.63 0.09
CA ILE A 352 -4.64 1.46 0.98
C ILE A 352 -5.95 0.68 1.02
N PHE A 353 -7.08 1.36 1.15
CA PHE A 353 -8.37 0.68 1.23
C PHE A 353 -8.72 -0.06 -0.07
N GLY A 354 -8.53 0.60 -1.23
CA GLY A 354 -8.77 -0.01 -2.54
C GLY A 354 -7.91 -1.26 -2.77
N HIS A 355 -6.60 -1.18 -2.49
CA HIS A 355 -5.71 -2.34 -2.61
C HIS A 355 -6.04 -3.46 -1.62
N PHE A 356 -6.43 -3.12 -0.39
CA PHE A 356 -6.83 -4.12 0.60
C PHE A 356 -8.02 -4.95 0.11
N ILE A 357 -9.04 -4.29 -0.46
CA ILE A 357 -10.22 -4.97 -1.01
C ILE A 357 -9.83 -5.85 -2.19
N ILE A 358 -9.07 -5.32 -3.16
CA ILE A 358 -8.62 -6.08 -4.33
C ILE A 358 -7.83 -7.32 -3.91
N LEU A 359 -6.88 -7.19 -2.99
CA LEU A 359 -6.09 -8.33 -2.49
C LEU A 359 -6.95 -9.33 -1.71
N THR A 360 -7.93 -8.86 -0.94
CA THR A 360 -8.87 -9.73 -0.24
C THR A 360 -9.71 -10.56 -1.22
N MET A 361 -10.06 -10.01 -2.39
CA MET A 361 -10.79 -10.77 -3.42
C MET A 361 -10.03 -12.00 -3.92
N TYR A 362 -8.68 -12.00 -3.88
CA TYR A 362 -7.87 -13.16 -4.24
C TYR A 362 -7.79 -14.24 -3.14
N THR A 363 -8.15 -13.89 -1.91
CA THR A 363 -8.00 -14.76 -0.73
C THR A 363 -9.33 -15.13 -0.08
N THR A 364 -10.45 -14.71 -0.68
CA THR A 364 -11.79 -14.84 -0.09
C THR A 364 -12.56 -16.06 -0.56
N ASN A 365 -13.32 -16.65 0.37
CA ASN A 365 -14.14 -17.85 0.19
C ASN A 365 -15.64 -17.55 0.00
N ASN A 366 -16.00 -16.34 -0.38
CA ASN A 366 -17.39 -15.98 -0.73
C ASN A 366 -17.43 -15.00 -1.91
N VAL A 367 -16.48 -15.13 -2.84
CA VAL A 367 -16.24 -14.17 -3.93
C VAL A 367 -17.46 -13.96 -4.84
N LEU A 368 -18.31 -14.97 -5.03
CA LEU A 368 -19.50 -14.88 -5.90
C LEU A 368 -20.65 -14.18 -5.19
N SER A 369 -20.92 -14.53 -3.93
CA SER A 369 -21.88 -13.85 -3.06
C SER A 369 -21.49 -12.38 -2.90
N PHE A 370 -20.20 -12.14 -2.72
CA PHE A 370 -19.59 -10.83 -2.70
C PHE A 370 -19.84 -10.05 -3.99
N ALA A 371 -19.45 -10.61 -5.15
CA ALA A 371 -19.62 -9.96 -6.45
C ALA A 371 -21.07 -9.56 -6.69
N ASN A 372 -22.03 -10.45 -6.41
CA ASN A 372 -23.44 -10.19 -6.60
C ASN A 372 -24.03 -9.15 -5.63
N LYS A 373 -23.62 -9.16 -4.35
CA LYS A 373 -24.22 -8.29 -3.33
C LYS A 373 -23.57 -6.92 -3.24
N VAL A 374 -22.27 -6.81 -3.50
CA VAL A 374 -21.47 -5.62 -3.18
C VAL A 374 -21.17 -4.80 -4.42
N LEU A 375 -20.88 -5.41 -5.58
CA LEU A 375 -20.64 -4.65 -6.83
C LEU A 375 -21.84 -3.80 -7.23
N ASN A 376 -23.05 -4.25 -6.90
CA ASN A 376 -24.30 -3.56 -7.22
C ASN A 376 -24.67 -2.41 -6.26
N ARG A 377 -23.82 -2.10 -5.26
CA ARG A 377 -24.10 -1.04 -4.28
C ARG A 377 -23.44 0.27 -4.67
N TRP A 378 -24.18 1.36 -4.53
CA TRP A 378 -23.64 2.70 -4.80
C TRP A 378 -22.45 3.01 -3.90
N THR A 379 -22.47 2.62 -2.63
CA THR A 379 -21.35 2.87 -1.68
C THR A 379 -20.05 2.21 -2.12
N PHE A 380 -20.12 1.10 -2.86
CA PHE A 380 -18.93 0.40 -3.35
C PHE A 380 -18.25 1.11 -4.52
N GLN A 381 -18.96 2.01 -5.21
CA GLN A 381 -18.39 2.80 -6.32
C GLN A 381 -17.22 3.68 -5.87
N VAL A 382 -17.25 4.21 -4.65
CA VAL A 382 -16.11 4.94 -4.07
C VAL A 382 -14.87 4.05 -4.01
N LEU A 383 -15.04 2.77 -3.72
CA LEU A 383 -13.94 1.83 -3.54
C LEU A 383 -13.40 1.33 -4.88
N LEU A 384 -14.29 1.03 -5.84
CA LEU A 384 -13.91 0.71 -7.23
C LEU A 384 -13.12 1.85 -7.88
N ASN A 385 -13.56 3.09 -7.65
CA ASN A 385 -12.95 4.29 -8.22
C ASN A 385 -11.74 4.81 -7.43
N ALA A 386 -11.18 4.02 -6.51
CA ALA A 386 -9.97 4.39 -5.76
C ALA A 386 -8.77 4.74 -6.65
N THR A 387 -8.80 4.35 -7.93
CA THR A 387 -7.73 4.68 -8.87
C THR A 387 -7.49 6.18 -9.11
N TYR A 388 -8.49 7.03 -8.88
CA TYR A 388 -8.34 8.49 -9.02
C TYR A 388 -7.56 9.14 -7.87
N SER A 389 -7.40 8.44 -6.74
CA SER A 389 -6.61 8.92 -5.62
C SER A 389 -5.15 9.17 -6.01
N VAL A 390 -4.58 8.32 -6.89
CA VAL A 390 -3.20 8.44 -7.38
C VAL A 390 -3.01 9.71 -8.22
N ASP A 391 -4.02 10.08 -9.02
CA ASP A 391 -4.01 11.28 -9.83
C ASP A 391 -3.90 12.56 -8.97
N SER A 392 -4.40 12.53 -7.72
CA SER A 392 -4.23 13.64 -6.76
C SER A 392 -2.76 13.86 -6.41
N PHE A 393 -1.96 12.79 -6.33
CA PHE A 393 -0.53 12.91 -6.07
C PHE A 393 0.24 13.48 -7.26
N PHE A 394 -0.09 13.09 -8.50
CA PHE A 394 0.49 13.72 -9.70
C PHE A 394 0.18 15.22 -9.75
N PHE A 395 -1.07 15.59 -9.49
CA PHE A 395 -1.49 16.98 -9.39
C PHE A 395 -0.68 17.76 -8.33
N MET A 396 -0.55 17.21 -7.11
CA MET A 396 0.21 17.87 -6.04
C MET A 396 1.69 18.02 -6.38
N SER A 397 2.28 17.01 -7.04
CA SER A 397 3.68 17.02 -7.47
C SER A 397 3.94 18.11 -8.52
N GLY A 398 3.05 18.25 -9.51
CA GLY A 398 3.12 19.31 -10.52
C GLY A 398 2.96 20.70 -9.92
N LEU A 399 1.97 20.85 -9.01
CA LEU A 399 1.71 22.10 -8.30
C LEU A 399 2.91 22.56 -7.48
N LEU A 400 3.48 21.68 -6.67
CA LEU A 400 4.62 22.02 -5.81
C LEU A 400 5.90 22.24 -6.62
N SER A 401 6.08 21.50 -7.71
CA SER A 401 7.23 21.69 -8.60
C SER A 401 7.25 23.10 -9.16
N VAL A 402 6.12 23.62 -9.65
CA VAL A 402 6.04 25.01 -10.16
C VAL A 402 6.06 26.03 -9.03
N TYR A 403 5.22 25.83 -8.00
CA TYR A 403 5.04 26.79 -6.90
C TYR A 403 6.34 27.10 -6.16
N LEU A 404 7.20 26.10 -5.95
CA LEU A 404 8.45 26.26 -5.20
C LEU A 404 9.63 26.73 -6.05
N THR A 405 9.62 26.51 -7.37
CA THR A 405 10.83 26.69 -8.20
C THR A 405 10.72 27.82 -9.23
N LEU A 406 9.53 28.16 -9.73
CA LEU A 406 9.37 29.11 -10.84
C LEU A 406 9.97 30.49 -10.53
N ASN A 407 9.71 31.04 -9.34
CA ASN A 407 10.24 32.35 -8.94
C ASN A 407 11.77 32.33 -8.76
N SER A 408 12.31 31.24 -8.23
CA SER A 408 13.77 31.07 -8.09
C SER A 408 14.43 30.96 -9.47
N TYR A 409 13.79 30.27 -10.41
CA TYR A 409 14.26 30.15 -11.78
C TYR A 409 14.19 31.48 -12.54
N ARG A 410 13.11 32.26 -12.41
CA ARG A 410 12.97 33.61 -13.02
C ARG A 410 14.09 34.56 -12.59
N LYS A 411 14.62 34.41 -11.37
CA LYS A 411 15.76 35.20 -10.85
C LYS A 411 17.12 34.71 -11.35
N THR A 412 17.20 33.50 -11.90
CA THR A 412 18.47 32.89 -12.34
C THR A 412 18.81 33.35 -13.76
N GLN A 413 19.92 34.07 -13.90
CA GLN A 413 20.38 34.64 -15.18
C GLN A 413 21.60 33.88 -15.73
N GLY A 414 21.70 33.81 -17.05
CA GLY A 414 22.79 33.12 -17.76
C GLY A 414 22.55 31.61 -17.93
N TRP A 415 22.95 31.09 -19.10
CA TRP A 415 22.73 29.69 -19.47
C TRP A 415 23.40 28.70 -18.51
N GLY A 416 24.66 28.94 -18.12
CA GLY A 416 25.39 28.08 -17.20
C GLY A 416 24.73 27.94 -15.82
N GLN A 417 24.20 29.03 -15.25
CA GLN A 417 23.50 28.99 -13.97
C GLN A 417 22.13 28.32 -14.07
N LYS A 418 21.43 28.49 -15.19
CA LYS A 418 20.17 27.76 -15.46
C LYS A 418 20.40 26.25 -15.58
N MET A 419 21.47 25.83 -16.24
CA MET A 419 21.86 24.41 -16.30
C MET A 419 22.23 23.87 -14.92
N LYS A 420 23.00 24.64 -14.12
CA LYS A 420 23.31 24.29 -12.73
C LYS A 420 22.03 24.15 -11.89
N PHE A 421 21.09 25.07 -12.03
CA PHE A 421 19.80 25.03 -11.33
C PHE A 421 19.04 23.72 -11.59
N TRP A 422 18.89 23.34 -12.86
CA TRP A 422 18.19 22.10 -13.22
C TRP A 422 18.95 20.86 -12.79
N THR A 423 20.28 20.86 -12.90
CA THR A 423 21.12 19.75 -12.42
C THR A 423 20.91 19.53 -10.93
N VAL A 424 20.95 20.60 -10.12
CA VAL A 424 20.70 20.52 -8.67
C VAL A 424 19.28 20.04 -8.37
N TYR A 425 18.28 20.52 -9.13
CA TYR A 425 16.89 20.09 -8.97
C TYR A 425 16.74 18.58 -9.20
N VAL A 426 17.31 18.04 -10.28
CA VAL A 426 17.24 16.61 -10.63
C VAL A 426 17.99 15.76 -9.59
N VAL A 427 19.21 16.15 -9.22
CA VAL A 427 20.01 15.42 -8.22
C VAL A 427 19.30 15.40 -6.87
N HIS A 428 18.80 16.54 -6.39
CA HIS A 428 18.05 16.60 -5.13
C HIS A 428 16.79 15.72 -5.16
N ARG A 429 16.08 15.67 -6.30
CA ARG A 429 14.91 14.80 -6.43
C ARG A 429 15.28 13.32 -6.42
N PHE A 430 16.35 12.95 -7.11
CA PHE A 430 16.88 11.58 -7.12
C PHE A 430 17.32 11.14 -5.72
N VAL A 431 18.16 11.93 -5.05
CA VAL A 431 18.64 11.65 -3.69
C VAL A 431 17.50 11.55 -2.67
N ARG A 432 16.40 12.29 -2.87
CA ARG A 432 15.22 12.21 -2.01
C ARG A 432 14.45 10.89 -2.14
N LEU A 433 14.24 10.39 -3.36
CA LEU A 433 13.35 9.25 -3.63
C LEU A 433 14.10 7.90 -3.62
N THR A 434 15.28 7.87 -4.21
CA THR A 434 16.00 6.62 -4.50
C THR A 434 16.42 5.81 -3.27
N PRO A 435 16.87 6.40 -2.14
CA PRO A 435 17.35 5.60 -1.00
C PRO A 435 16.29 4.65 -0.42
N LEU A 436 15.08 5.17 -0.20
CA LEU A 436 13.97 4.36 0.33
C LEU A 436 13.52 3.33 -0.72
N TYR A 437 13.41 3.73 -1.99
CA TYR A 437 13.07 2.80 -3.07
C TYR A 437 14.08 1.64 -3.16
N MET A 438 15.37 1.93 -3.13
CA MET A 438 16.43 0.93 -3.17
C MET A 438 16.39 -0.04 -2.00
N PHE A 439 16.17 0.47 -0.79
CA PHE A 439 16.05 -0.37 0.39
C PHE A 439 14.86 -1.33 0.26
N VAL A 440 13.70 -0.83 -0.15
CA VAL A 440 12.51 -1.67 -0.37
C VAL A 440 12.74 -2.66 -1.51
N LEU A 441 13.36 -2.26 -2.61
CA LEU A 441 13.67 -3.15 -3.73
C LEU A 441 14.58 -4.30 -3.31
N ILE A 442 15.69 -4.00 -2.64
CA ILE A 442 16.66 -5.00 -2.19
C ILE A 442 16.03 -5.95 -1.17
N THR A 443 15.33 -5.41 -0.16
CA THR A 443 14.70 -6.24 0.88
C THR A 443 13.52 -7.06 0.34
N TYR A 444 12.73 -6.52 -0.59
CA TYR A 444 11.68 -7.27 -1.25
C TYR A 444 12.26 -8.41 -2.10
N THR A 445 13.27 -8.12 -2.91
CA THR A 445 13.87 -9.13 -3.81
C THR A 445 14.58 -10.23 -3.05
N GLY A 446 15.29 -9.88 -1.96
CA GLY A 446 16.13 -10.82 -1.22
C GLY A 446 15.46 -11.48 -0.02
N LEU A 447 14.50 -10.84 0.66
CA LEU A 447 13.96 -11.34 1.94
C LEU A 447 12.50 -11.76 1.87
N PHE A 448 11.70 -11.23 0.95
CA PHE A 448 10.23 -11.40 0.97
C PHE A 448 9.83 -12.87 1.10
N THR A 449 10.31 -13.73 0.20
CA THR A 449 9.99 -15.16 0.17
C THR A 449 10.47 -15.93 1.41
N HIS A 450 11.46 -15.42 2.15
CA HIS A 450 12.04 -16.08 3.33
C HIS A 450 11.48 -15.57 4.67
N LEU A 451 10.80 -14.43 4.68
CA LEU A 451 10.34 -13.78 5.91
C LEU A 451 9.09 -14.42 6.51
N TYR A 452 8.32 -15.15 5.71
CA TYR A 452 7.05 -15.71 6.14
C TYR A 452 6.66 -16.95 5.32
N ASP A 453 5.75 -17.75 5.88
CA ASP A 453 5.17 -18.93 5.26
C ASP A 453 3.64 -18.94 5.36
N GLY A 454 2.99 -19.39 4.31
CA GLY A 454 1.55 -19.61 4.30
C GLY A 454 1.11 -20.44 3.10
N PRO A 455 -0.11 -20.99 3.14
CA PRO A 455 -0.63 -21.78 2.05
C PRO A 455 -0.88 -20.96 0.80
N LEU A 456 -1.18 -19.66 0.88
CA LEU A 456 -1.35 -18.80 -0.31
C LEU A 456 -0.14 -17.92 -0.58
N TYR A 457 0.89 -18.00 0.28
CA TYR A 457 2.10 -17.21 0.15
C TYR A 457 2.95 -17.77 -1.02
N PRO A 458 3.77 -16.95 -1.69
CA PRO A 458 4.67 -17.43 -2.73
C PRO A 458 5.96 -18.01 -2.13
N GLN A 459 6.05 -19.34 -1.95
CA GLN A 459 7.28 -20.05 -1.52
C GLN A 459 7.89 -20.91 -2.63
N ASP A 460 8.11 -20.30 -3.79
CA ASP A 460 8.85 -20.90 -4.90
C ASP A 460 9.70 -19.86 -5.64
N ASP A 461 10.88 -20.29 -6.11
CA ASP A 461 11.86 -19.44 -6.82
C ASP A 461 11.36 -18.94 -8.17
N VAL A 462 10.23 -19.47 -8.66
CA VAL A 462 9.63 -19.15 -9.95
C VAL A 462 8.46 -18.16 -9.81
N THR A 463 8.20 -17.66 -8.61
CA THR A 463 7.15 -16.65 -8.43
C THR A 463 7.42 -15.41 -9.26
N ALA A 464 6.41 -15.08 -10.07
CA ALA A 464 6.49 -14.04 -11.09
C ALA A 464 7.08 -12.74 -10.54
N GLN A 465 6.68 -12.31 -9.33
CA GLN A 465 7.09 -11.01 -8.79
C GLN A 465 8.57 -10.92 -8.37
N THR A 466 9.07 -11.88 -7.61
CA THR A 466 10.48 -11.88 -7.19
C THR A 466 11.39 -12.12 -8.39
N LYS A 467 10.98 -12.99 -9.31
CA LYS A 467 11.67 -13.20 -10.59
C LYS A 467 11.76 -11.91 -11.41
N PHE A 468 10.65 -11.19 -11.57
CA PHE A 468 10.64 -9.89 -12.25
C PHE A 468 11.59 -8.89 -11.58
N CYS A 469 11.76 -8.95 -10.26
CA CYS A 469 12.75 -8.12 -9.59
C CYS A 469 14.19 -8.52 -9.85
N LYS A 470 14.51 -9.82 -9.87
CA LYS A 470 15.85 -10.31 -10.23
C LYS A 470 16.22 -9.94 -11.67
N ASP A 471 15.25 -10.02 -12.59
CA ASP A 471 15.47 -9.77 -14.02
C ASP A 471 15.37 -8.29 -14.41
N ASN A 472 14.51 -7.49 -13.75
CA ASN A 472 14.10 -6.16 -14.20
C ASN A 472 14.15 -5.08 -13.07
N TRP A 473 15.24 -5.01 -12.30
CA TRP A 473 15.43 -4.02 -11.22
C TRP A 473 15.84 -2.61 -11.74
N TYR A 474 15.01 -1.97 -12.54
CA TYR A 474 15.34 -0.64 -13.09
C TYR A 474 15.28 0.48 -12.04
N ILE A 475 16.45 0.95 -11.59
CA ILE A 475 16.59 2.14 -10.72
C ILE A 475 16.44 3.45 -11.53
N THR A 476 16.48 3.36 -12.86
CA THR A 476 16.37 4.48 -13.79
C THR A 476 14.96 5.07 -13.88
N TYR A 477 13.99 4.55 -13.12
CA TYR A 477 12.57 4.95 -13.19
C TYR A 477 11.98 4.77 -14.60
N LEU A 478 12.38 3.71 -15.31
CA LEU A 478 11.89 3.35 -16.65
C LEU A 478 11.14 2.00 -16.66
N ASN A 479 10.86 1.43 -15.49
CA ASN A 479 10.20 0.13 -15.36
C ASN A 479 8.82 0.09 -16.02
N ASN A 480 8.11 1.22 -16.06
CA ASN A 480 6.81 1.36 -16.72
C ASN A 480 6.87 1.54 -18.24
N LEU A 481 8.06 1.68 -18.84
CA LEU A 481 8.24 1.88 -20.29
C LEU A 481 8.96 0.70 -20.97
N ILE A 482 9.94 0.09 -20.29
CA ILE A 482 10.77 -0.97 -20.90
C ILE A 482 10.05 -2.30 -20.91
N LYS A 483 9.56 -2.76 -19.75
CA LYS A 483 8.81 -4.02 -19.60
C LYS A 483 7.63 -3.83 -18.64
N PRO A 484 6.56 -3.14 -19.08
CA PRO A 484 5.43 -2.80 -18.21
C PRO A 484 4.63 -4.00 -17.72
N THR A 485 4.73 -5.16 -18.38
CA THR A 485 4.05 -6.41 -17.96
C THR A 485 4.85 -7.25 -16.97
N GLU A 486 6.15 -6.98 -16.83
CA GLU A 486 7.09 -7.75 -15.98
C GLU A 486 7.82 -6.81 -15.00
N MET A 487 7.08 -5.87 -14.41
CA MET A 487 7.66 -4.87 -13.52
C MET A 487 8.03 -5.49 -12.16
N CYS A 488 9.23 -5.17 -11.69
CA CYS A 488 9.58 -5.33 -10.29
C CYS A 488 8.73 -4.40 -9.42
N ILE A 489 8.08 -4.94 -8.39
CA ILE A 489 7.20 -4.20 -7.45
C ILE A 489 6.15 -3.41 -8.24
N GLY A 490 5.04 -4.07 -8.60
CA GLY A 490 4.07 -3.57 -9.57
C GLY A 490 3.57 -2.14 -9.31
N TRP A 491 3.42 -1.71 -8.05
CA TRP A 491 2.97 -0.36 -7.70
C TRP A 491 4.03 0.75 -7.93
N THR A 492 5.26 0.43 -8.31
CA THR A 492 6.31 1.45 -8.58
C THR A 492 6.11 2.23 -9.87
N TRP A 493 5.15 1.83 -10.73
CA TRP A 493 4.80 2.57 -11.96
C TRP A 493 4.46 4.04 -11.67
N TYR A 494 3.80 4.32 -10.54
CA TYR A 494 3.44 5.67 -10.11
C TYR A 494 4.69 6.51 -9.86
N LEU A 495 5.65 5.93 -9.13
CA LEU A 495 6.90 6.59 -8.79
C LEU A 495 7.74 6.87 -10.05
N ALA A 496 7.74 5.94 -11.01
CA ALA A 496 8.38 6.13 -12.30
C ALA A 496 7.78 7.32 -13.07
N ASN A 497 6.45 7.36 -13.19
CA ASN A 497 5.74 8.48 -13.82
C ASN A 497 6.03 9.81 -13.12
N ASP A 498 5.95 9.86 -11.79
CA ASP A 498 6.19 11.08 -11.02
C ASP A 498 7.62 11.63 -11.24
N PHE A 499 8.61 10.73 -11.23
CA PHE A 499 10.00 11.09 -11.51
C PHE A 499 10.17 11.62 -12.94
N GLN A 500 9.62 10.91 -13.93
CA GLN A 500 9.65 11.31 -15.35
C GLN A 500 9.01 12.69 -15.57
N PHE A 501 7.82 12.92 -15.03
CA PHE A 501 7.12 14.21 -15.15
C PHE A 501 7.92 15.35 -14.52
N SER A 502 8.62 15.05 -13.44
CA SER A 502 9.34 16.07 -12.69
C SER A 502 10.70 16.40 -13.26
N VAL A 503 11.38 15.42 -13.86
CA VAL A 503 12.70 15.62 -14.48
C VAL A 503 12.57 16.15 -15.91
N VAL A 504 11.48 15.85 -16.61
CA VAL A 504 11.30 16.24 -18.01
C VAL A 504 10.23 17.33 -18.17
N ILE A 505 9.00 17.04 -17.75
CA ILE A 505 7.84 17.90 -18.06
C ILE A 505 7.90 19.22 -17.28
N ALA A 506 8.18 19.17 -15.97
CA ALA A 506 8.24 20.39 -15.15
C ALA A 506 9.34 21.37 -15.61
N PRO A 507 10.59 20.95 -15.90
CA PRO A 507 11.61 21.86 -16.42
C PRO A 507 11.25 22.53 -17.73
N ILE A 508 10.60 21.80 -18.64
CA ILE A 508 10.11 22.36 -19.91
C ILE A 508 9.03 23.40 -19.62
N PHE A 509 8.00 23.05 -18.85
CA PHE A 509 6.91 23.97 -18.51
C PHE A 509 7.42 25.24 -17.81
N ILE A 510 8.28 25.09 -16.79
CA ILE A 510 8.82 26.22 -16.01
C ILE A 510 9.71 27.11 -16.90
N THR A 511 10.53 26.51 -17.77
CA THR A 511 11.38 27.28 -18.68
C THR A 511 10.56 28.05 -19.70
N LEU A 512 9.54 27.42 -20.30
CA LEU A 512 8.62 28.08 -21.22
C LEU A 512 7.83 29.18 -20.53
N MET A 513 7.29 28.93 -19.32
CA MET A 513 6.53 29.91 -18.55
C MET A 513 7.37 31.11 -18.11
N ALA A 514 8.65 30.89 -17.80
CA ALA A 514 9.58 31.96 -17.46
C ALA A 514 10.04 32.76 -18.69
N TRP A 515 10.06 32.15 -19.87
CA TRP A 515 10.39 32.83 -21.13
C TRP A 515 9.20 33.63 -21.66
N ASN A 516 8.05 32.97 -21.85
CA ASN A 516 6.83 33.59 -22.33
C ASN A 516 5.59 32.88 -21.79
N ARG A 517 4.68 33.64 -21.14
CA ARG A 517 3.49 33.08 -20.47
C ARG A 517 2.59 32.25 -21.41
N PRO A 518 2.23 32.72 -22.62
CA PRO A 518 1.41 31.94 -23.54
C PRO A 518 2.05 30.61 -23.94
N SER A 519 3.38 30.58 -24.15
CA SER A 519 4.09 29.35 -24.53
C SER A 519 4.01 28.27 -23.44
N GLY A 520 4.16 28.67 -22.17
CA GLY A 520 3.97 27.76 -21.04
C GLY A 520 2.52 27.25 -20.93
N LEU A 521 1.53 28.13 -21.13
CA LEU A 521 0.12 27.74 -21.09
C LEU A 521 -0.28 26.82 -22.24
N VAL A 522 0.14 27.12 -23.47
CA VAL A 522 -0.08 26.26 -24.64
C VAL A 522 0.50 24.88 -24.37
N PHE A 523 1.73 24.79 -23.89
CA PHE A 523 2.35 23.51 -23.53
C PHE A 523 1.55 22.74 -22.47
N GLY A 524 1.15 23.41 -21.38
CA GLY A 524 0.35 22.78 -20.31
C GLY A 524 -1.02 22.29 -20.79
N ILE A 525 -1.74 23.09 -21.57
CA ILE A 525 -3.06 22.72 -22.13
C ILE A 525 -2.90 21.58 -23.15
N SER A 526 -1.87 21.63 -24.01
CA SER A 526 -1.57 20.57 -24.96
C SER A 526 -1.29 19.23 -24.27
N LEU A 527 -0.63 19.21 -23.11
CA LEU A 527 -0.44 17.98 -22.33
C LEU A 527 -1.77 17.41 -21.82
N ILE A 528 -2.68 18.26 -21.33
CA ILE A 528 -4.01 17.82 -20.87
C ILE A 528 -4.80 17.21 -22.05
N LEU A 529 -4.87 17.93 -23.18
CA LEU A 529 -5.57 17.46 -24.37
C LEU A 529 -4.95 16.16 -24.92
N SER A 530 -3.62 16.09 -24.97
CA SER A 530 -2.92 14.89 -25.44
C SER A 530 -3.17 13.70 -24.53
N ALA A 531 -3.11 13.83 -23.20
CA ALA A 531 -3.39 12.71 -22.31
C ALA A 531 -4.81 12.19 -22.48
N THR A 532 -5.80 13.09 -22.53
CA THR A 532 -7.20 12.75 -22.74
C THR A 532 -7.39 12.03 -24.08
N ALA A 533 -6.85 12.58 -25.18
CA ALA A 533 -6.97 11.99 -26.51
C ALA A 533 -6.30 10.61 -26.60
N THR A 534 -5.09 10.45 -26.03
CA THR A 534 -4.39 9.17 -25.99
C THR A 534 -5.17 8.13 -25.17
N TYR A 535 -5.74 8.52 -24.03
CA TYR A 535 -6.55 7.62 -23.23
C TYR A 535 -7.78 7.15 -23.99
N ILE A 536 -8.54 8.07 -24.61
CA ILE A 536 -9.72 7.75 -25.42
C ILE A 536 -9.33 6.82 -26.57
N GLY A 537 -8.27 7.14 -27.31
CA GLY A 537 -7.81 6.36 -28.46
C GLY A 537 -7.42 4.93 -28.08
N LEU A 538 -6.62 4.76 -27.02
CA LEU A 538 -6.18 3.43 -26.57
C LEU A 538 -7.35 2.62 -26.02
N ASN A 539 -8.25 3.25 -25.25
CA ASN A 539 -9.43 2.57 -24.71
C ASN A 539 -10.35 2.07 -25.83
N TYR A 540 -10.53 2.87 -26.88
CA TYR A 540 -11.34 2.52 -28.05
C TYR A 540 -10.72 1.39 -28.87
N VAL A 541 -9.41 1.47 -29.17
CA VAL A 541 -8.69 0.47 -29.97
C VAL A 541 -8.69 -0.90 -29.28
N HIS A 542 -8.46 -0.93 -27.97
CA HIS A 542 -8.43 -2.16 -27.19
C HIS A 542 -9.81 -2.64 -26.70
N LYS A 543 -10.87 -1.89 -26.99
CA LYS A 543 -12.26 -2.18 -26.57
C LYS A 543 -12.39 -2.38 -25.06
N PHE A 544 -11.67 -1.56 -24.30
CA PHE A 544 -11.77 -1.58 -22.85
C PHE A 544 -13.12 -0.97 -22.42
N GLY A 545 -13.78 -1.60 -21.45
CA GLY A 545 -15.00 -1.07 -20.84
C GLY A 545 -14.69 -0.01 -19.78
N TYR A 546 -15.72 0.34 -19.00
CA TYR A 546 -15.53 1.13 -17.78
C TYR A 546 -14.57 0.42 -16.83
N LEU A 547 -13.58 1.15 -16.29
CA LEU A 547 -12.68 0.67 -15.24
C LEU A 547 -12.07 -0.72 -15.50
N THR A 548 -11.67 -1.03 -16.74
CA THR A 548 -10.97 -2.31 -17.03
C THR A 548 -9.60 -2.35 -16.35
N MET A 549 -9.33 -3.39 -15.57
CA MET A 549 -8.11 -3.55 -14.75
C MET A 549 -7.40 -4.89 -15.00
N ASP A 550 -7.39 -5.38 -16.25
CA ASP A 550 -6.57 -6.54 -16.61
C ASP A 550 -5.09 -6.14 -16.80
N ASN A 551 -4.19 -7.12 -16.93
CA ASN A 551 -2.75 -6.86 -17.08
C ASN A 551 -2.44 -5.98 -18.31
N THR A 552 -3.24 -6.12 -19.38
CA THR A 552 -3.06 -5.34 -20.61
C THR A 552 -3.48 -3.87 -20.41
N ALA A 553 -4.67 -3.63 -19.86
CA ALA A 553 -5.14 -2.28 -19.54
C ALA A 553 -4.20 -1.60 -18.52
N MET A 554 -3.68 -2.38 -17.56
CA MET A 554 -2.67 -1.91 -16.62
C MET A 554 -1.40 -1.41 -17.32
N ALA A 555 -0.85 -2.20 -18.23
CA ALA A 555 0.38 -1.88 -18.93
C ALA A 555 0.23 -0.76 -19.99
N VAL A 556 -0.83 -0.80 -20.78
CA VAL A 556 -0.99 0.05 -21.98
C VAL A 556 -1.56 1.43 -21.64
N VAL A 557 -2.48 1.49 -20.68
CA VAL A 557 -3.27 2.70 -20.39
C VAL A 557 -3.02 3.19 -18.96
N TYR A 558 -3.15 2.31 -17.97
CA TYR A 558 -3.19 2.74 -16.58
C TYR A 558 -1.82 3.24 -16.08
N GLY A 559 -0.76 2.46 -16.30
CA GLY A 559 0.61 2.74 -15.84
C GLY A 559 1.41 3.65 -16.78
N ALA A 560 0.90 3.92 -17.98
CA ALA A 560 1.62 4.65 -19.02
C ALA A 560 1.71 6.16 -18.76
N PRO A 561 2.89 6.79 -18.94
CA PRO A 561 3.10 8.20 -18.61
C PRO A 561 2.26 9.15 -19.47
N TYR A 562 2.15 8.87 -20.77
CA TYR A 562 1.42 9.70 -21.74
C TYR A 562 -0.09 9.75 -21.48
N ALA A 563 -0.65 8.75 -20.77
CA ALA A 563 -2.05 8.74 -20.36
C ALA A 563 -2.30 9.53 -19.05
N ARG A 564 -1.23 9.98 -18.37
CA ARG A 564 -1.29 10.50 -17.00
C ARG A 564 -0.74 11.90 -16.83
N TRP A 565 0.14 12.38 -17.72
CA TRP A 565 0.76 13.70 -17.58
C TRP A 565 -0.24 14.87 -17.54
N GLY A 566 -1.49 14.67 -17.96
CA GLY A 566 -2.52 15.71 -17.97
C GLY A 566 -2.89 16.15 -16.56
N THR A 567 -2.97 15.20 -15.63
CA THR A 567 -3.27 15.48 -14.20
C THR A 567 -2.14 16.27 -13.54
N TYR A 568 -0.89 15.92 -13.86
CA TYR A 568 0.30 16.67 -13.46
C TYR A 568 0.30 18.09 -14.03
N ALA A 569 -0.09 18.26 -15.30
CA ALA A 569 -0.17 19.55 -15.97
C ALA A 569 -1.23 20.49 -15.35
N ILE A 570 -2.38 19.98 -14.92
CA ILE A 570 -3.37 20.77 -14.15
C ILE A 570 -2.72 21.32 -12.87
N GLY A 571 -1.93 20.51 -12.18
CA GLY A 571 -1.15 20.92 -11.02
C GLY A 571 -0.17 22.04 -11.34
N MET A 572 0.62 21.90 -12.42
CA MET A 572 1.58 22.92 -12.86
C MET A 572 0.92 24.26 -13.17
N ILE A 573 -0.22 24.24 -13.88
CA ILE A 573 -0.99 25.44 -14.21
C ILE A 573 -1.49 26.11 -12.93
N LEU A 574 -2.07 25.34 -11.99
CA LEU A 574 -2.52 25.91 -10.71
C LEU A 574 -1.35 26.47 -9.89
N GLY A 575 -0.20 25.80 -9.87
CA GLY A 575 1.01 26.29 -9.22
C GLY A 575 1.46 27.64 -9.77
N TRP A 576 1.38 27.84 -11.10
CA TRP A 576 1.63 29.14 -11.73
C TRP A 576 0.57 30.18 -11.36
N ILE A 577 -0.72 29.83 -11.40
CA ILE A 577 -1.83 30.72 -11.01
C ILE A 577 -1.62 31.23 -9.58
N LEU A 578 -1.23 30.36 -8.64
CA LEU A 578 -1.01 30.74 -7.24
C LEU A 578 0.20 31.66 -7.04
N ILE A 579 1.17 31.66 -7.95
CA ILE A 579 2.31 32.58 -7.92
C ILE A 579 1.92 33.94 -8.50
N ASP A 580 1.38 33.97 -9.72
CA ASP A 580 1.13 35.22 -10.45
C ASP A 580 -0.20 35.89 -10.02
N HIS A 581 -1.13 35.11 -9.47
CA HIS A 581 -2.45 35.55 -8.99
C HIS A 581 -2.76 34.99 -7.59
N PRO A 582 -2.00 35.41 -6.55
CA PRO A 582 -2.11 34.85 -5.19
C PRO A 582 -3.42 35.21 -4.47
N THR A 583 -4.16 36.21 -4.98
CA THR A 583 -5.43 36.67 -4.41
C THR A 583 -6.49 36.77 -5.49
N LEU A 584 -7.72 36.37 -5.15
CA LEU A 584 -8.89 36.61 -6.01
C LEU A 584 -9.20 38.11 -6.09
N PRO A 585 -9.38 38.69 -7.29
CA PRO A 585 -9.69 40.12 -7.48
C PRO A 585 -11.17 40.42 -7.19
N LEU A 586 -11.73 39.84 -6.13
CA LEU A 586 -13.10 40.03 -5.69
C LEU A 586 -13.12 40.78 -4.36
N ARG A 587 -14.03 41.76 -4.23
CA ARG A 587 -14.25 42.45 -2.94
C ARG A 587 -14.74 41.44 -1.90
N ARG A 588 -14.10 41.39 -0.73
CA ARG A 588 -14.50 40.56 0.41
C ARG A 588 -15.75 41.12 1.09
N THR A 589 -16.90 41.01 0.43
CA THR A 589 -18.21 41.24 1.04
C THR A 589 -18.71 39.93 1.68
N TRP A 590 -19.58 40.02 2.70
CA TRP A 590 -20.22 38.84 3.30
C TRP A 590 -20.87 37.92 2.25
N ARG A 591 -21.52 38.51 1.24
CA ARG A 591 -22.09 37.78 0.10
C ARG A 591 -21.04 36.96 -0.64
N ASN A 592 -19.90 37.55 -0.99
CA ASN A 592 -18.85 36.85 -1.75
C ASN A 592 -18.12 35.81 -0.90
N ILE A 593 -17.95 36.07 0.41
CA ILE A 593 -17.35 35.12 1.36
C ILE A 593 -18.17 33.83 1.44
N VAL A 594 -19.49 33.89 1.26
CA VAL A 594 -20.36 32.70 1.23
C VAL A 594 -20.52 32.13 -0.18
N LEU A 595 -20.81 32.97 -1.17
CA LEU A 595 -21.13 32.50 -2.52
C LEU A 595 -19.93 31.84 -3.22
N VAL A 596 -18.72 32.40 -3.12
CA VAL A 596 -17.55 31.88 -3.84
C VAL A 596 -17.19 30.46 -3.38
N PRO A 597 -17.08 30.17 -2.07
CA PRO A 597 -16.82 28.80 -1.61
C PRO A 597 -17.95 27.83 -1.92
N VAL A 598 -19.21 28.25 -1.80
CA VAL A 598 -20.37 27.40 -2.09
C VAL A 598 -20.42 27.02 -3.56
N ILE A 599 -20.26 27.99 -4.47
CA ILE A 599 -20.22 27.73 -5.92
C ILE A 599 -19.05 26.81 -6.26
N GLY A 600 -17.86 27.10 -5.74
CA GLY A 600 -16.69 26.26 -5.97
C GLY A 600 -16.85 24.85 -5.42
N LEU A 601 -17.49 24.69 -4.26
CA LEU A 601 -17.83 23.39 -3.70
C LEU A 601 -18.84 22.64 -4.58
N CYS A 602 -19.89 23.31 -5.05
CA CYS A 602 -20.89 22.70 -5.92
C CYS A 602 -20.25 22.20 -7.21
N ILE A 603 -19.39 23.02 -7.84
CA ILE A 603 -18.66 22.63 -9.05
C ILE A 603 -17.69 21.46 -8.74
N SER A 604 -16.90 21.57 -7.67
CA SER A 604 -15.99 20.49 -7.28
C SER A 604 -16.72 19.19 -6.98
N SER A 605 -17.85 19.25 -6.28
CA SER A 605 -18.66 18.10 -5.94
C SER A 605 -19.29 17.50 -7.19
N ALA A 606 -19.81 18.32 -8.10
CA ALA A 606 -20.36 17.87 -9.37
C ALA A 606 -19.29 17.16 -10.22
N LEU A 607 -18.06 17.69 -10.28
CA LEU A 607 -16.95 17.05 -11.00
C LEU A 607 -16.51 15.74 -10.34
N CYS A 608 -16.26 15.73 -9.03
CA CYS A 608 -15.77 14.53 -8.36
C CYS A 608 -16.83 13.42 -8.24
N LEU A 609 -18.08 13.78 -7.91
CA LEU A 609 -19.16 12.81 -7.75
C LEU A 609 -19.66 12.26 -9.09
N SER A 610 -19.69 13.08 -10.15
CA SER A 610 -20.03 12.56 -11.49
C SER A 610 -19.01 11.56 -11.99
N VAL A 611 -17.72 11.75 -11.66
CA VAL A 611 -16.68 10.77 -11.95
C VAL A 611 -16.90 9.51 -11.12
N VAL A 612 -17.07 9.60 -9.81
CA VAL A 612 -17.17 8.40 -8.95
C VAL A 612 -18.46 7.60 -9.17
N TYR A 613 -19.60 8.26 -9.40
CA TYR A 613 -20.91 7.61 -9.48
C TYR A 613 -21.49 7.54 -10.89
N GLY A 614 -20.90 8.25 -11.86
CA GLY A 614 -21.36 8.27 -13.24
C GLY A 614 -21.55 6.90 -13.90
N PRO A 615 -20.61 5.93 -13.76
CA PRO A 615 -20.73 4.64 -14.44
C PRO A 615 -21.67 3.65 -13.71
N PHE A 616 -22.27 4.04 -12.58
CA PHE A 616 -22.96 3.11 -11.68
C PHE A 616 -24.15 2.36 -12.33
N GLU A 617 -24.98 3.05 -13.10
CA GLU A 617 -26.15 2.43 -13.73
C GLU A 617 -25.75 1.51 -14.90
N GLU A 618 -24.79 1.95 -15.73
CA GLU A 618 -24.30 1.17 -16.87
C GLU A 618 -23.50 -0.08 -16.43
N GLU A 619 -22.79 -0.02 -15.31
CA GLU A 619 -22.12 -1.18 -14.71
C GLU A 619 -23.11 -2.22 -14.16
N LYS A 620 -24.28 -1.77 -13.70
CA LYS A 620 -25.31 -2.61 -13.08
C LYS A 620 -26.14 -3.38 -14.11
N GLU A 621 -26.35 -2.83 -15.30
CA GLU A 621 -27.34 -3.35 -16.26
C GLU A 621 -26.85 -4.45 -17.22
N SER A 622 -25.55 -4.81 -17.22
CA SER A 622 -24.96 -6.06 -17.76
C SER A 622 -23.71 -5.79 -18.60
N PHE A 623 -22.63 -6.51 -18.28
CA PHE A 623 -21.36 -6.62 -19.02
C PHE A 623 -21.49 -7.03 -20.51
N SER A 624 -22.70 -7.25 -21.03
CA SER A 624 -22.93 -7.74 -22.39
C SER A 624 -23.02 -6.65 -23.46
N HIS A 625 -23.30 -5.38 -23.13
CA HIS A 625 -23.39 -4.29 -24.10
C HIS A 625 -22.82 -2.95 -23.60
N VAL A 626 -21.51 -2.92 -23.31
CA VAL A 626 -20.83 -1.66 -23.04
C VAL A 626 -20.66 -0.89 -24.36
N ASN A 627 -21.20 0.32 -24.44
CA ASN A 627 -20.90 1.23 -25.54
C ASN A 627 -19.44 1.69 -25.41
N ILE A 628 -18.54 1.04 -26.14
CA ILE A 628 -17.10 1.28 -26.10
C ILE A 628 -16.77 2.75 -26.36
N LEU A 629 -17.54 3.45 -27.19
CA LEU A 629 -17.33 4.87 -27.44
C LEU A 629 -17.57 5.70 -26.18
N THR A 630 -18.72 5.52 -25.53
CA THR A 630 -19.07 6.21 -24.27
C THR A 630 -18.06 5.89 -23.18
N ALA A 631 -17.70 4.61 -23.02
CA ALA A 631 -16.70 4.17 -22.06
C ALA A 631 -15.34 4.83 -22.31
N SER A 632 -14.91 4.91 -23.57
CA SER A 632 -13.64 5.54 -23.94
C SER A 632 -13.62 7.03 -23.59
N PHE A 633 -14.68 7.77 -23.91
CA PHE A 633 -14.81 9.19 -23.58
C PHE A 633 -14.84 9.42 -22.06
N TYR A 634 -15.64 8.66 -21.34
CA TYR A 634 -15.71 8.73 -19.87
C TYR A 634 -14.34 8.44 -19.25
N ASN A 635 -13.68 7.35 -19.67
CA ASN A 635 -12.38 6.94 -19.14
C ASN A 635 -11.29 8.01 -19.38
N GLY A 636 -11.31 8.67 -20.55
CA GLY A 636 -10.35 9.74 -20.86
C GLY A 636 -10.64 11.07 -20.15
N LEU A 637 -11.91 11.45 -19.97
CA LEU A 637 -12.31 12.73 -19.37
C LEU A 637 -12.40 12.69 -17.84
N SER A 638 -12.64 11.52 -17.26
CA SER A 638 -12.88 11.38 -15.81
C SER A 638 -11.68 11.84 -14.97
N ARG A 639 -10.45 11.51 -15.38
CA ARG A 639 -9.23 11.89 -14.66
C ARG A 639 -9.01 13.41 -14.59
N PRO A 640 -8.99 14.16 -15.71
CA PRO A 640 -8.87 15.60 -15.65
C PRO A 640 -10.07 16.24 -14.94
N ALA A 641 -11.30 15.73 -15.11
CA ALA A 641 -12.48 16.26 -14.42
C ALA A 641 -12.35 16.14 -12.89
N PHE A 642 -11.98 14.95 -12.39
CA PHE A 642 -11.75 14.72 -10.96
C PHE A 642 -10.68 15.65 -10.39
N ILE A 643 -9.55 15.79 -11.09
CA ILE A 643 -8.44 16.64 -10.66
C ILE A 643 -8.77 18.13 -10.75
N LEU A 644 -9.59 18.56 -11.70
CA LEU A 644 -10.11 19.93 -11.70
C LEU A 644 -10.98 20.20 -10.46
N GLY A 645 -11.79 19.23 -10.02
CA GLY A 645 -12.51 19.32 -8.76
C GLY A 645 -11.58 19.52 -7.56
N VAL A 646 -10.56 18.66 -7.42
CA VAL A 646 -9.54 18.79 -6.36
C VAL A 646 -8.79 20.13 -6.45
N ALA A 647 -8.45 20.58 -7.66
CA ALA A 647 -7.76 21.84 -7.91
C ALA A 647 -8.57 23.07 -7.44
N ILE A 648 -9.90 23.06 -7.63
CA ILE A 648 -10.79 24.12 -7.13
C ILE A 648 -10.71 24.22 -5.61
N ILE A 649 -10.79 23.09 -4.89
CA ILE A 649 -10.69 23.09 -3.42
C ILE A 649 -9.33 23.60 -2.94
N VAL A 650 -8.24 23.16 -3.60
CA VAL A 650 -6.88 23.62 -3.27
C VAL A 650 -6.73 25.12 -3.52
N TYR A 651 -7.24 25.63 -4.65
CA TYR A 651 -7.22 27.06 -4.98
C TYR A 651 -7.97 27.90 -3.95
N LEU A 652 -9.17 27.48 -3.55
CA LEU A 652 -9.98 28.19 -2.56
C LEU A 652 -9.34 28.17 -1.15
N CYS A 653 -8.69 27.06 -0.79
CA CYS A 653 -7.92 26.97 0.45
C CYS A 653 -6.71 27.92 0.43
N ALA A 654 -5.94 27.91 -0.67
CA ALA A 654 -4.74 28.71 -0.83
C ALA A 654 -5.03 30.23 -0.86
N THR A 655 -6.14 30.63 -1.47
CA THR A 655 -6.59 32.03 -1.55
C THR A 655 -7.36 32.50 -0.32
N GLN A 656 -7.54 31.64 0.69
CA GLN A 656 -8.29 31.91 1.94
C GLN A 656 -9.77 32.29 1.74
N TRP A 657 -10.45 31.71 0.75
CA TRP A 657 -11.90 31.87 0.61
C TRP A 657 -12.66 30.72 1.27
N ALA A 658 -12.07 29.52 1.31
CA ALA A 658 -12.67 28.32 1.88
C ALA A 658 -12.14 28.00 3.30
N GLU A 659 -12.50 28.82 4.29
CA GLU A 659 -11.99 28.67 5.66
C GLU A 659 -12.31 27.31 6.31
N PRO A 660 -13.54 26.76 6.26
CA PRO A 660 -13.84 25.46 6.87
C PRO A 660 -12.95 24.33 6.35
N TYR A 661 -12.77 24.26 5.03
CA TYR A 661 -11.95 23.25 4.37
C TYR A 661 -10.47 23.40 4.70
N ARG A 662 -9.99 24.65 4.77
CA ARG A 662 -8.62 24.96 5.17
C ARG A 662 -8.33 24.47 6.59
N ILE A 663 -9.28 24.59 7.51
CA ILE A 663 -9.13 24.12 8.89
C ILE A 663 -9.08 22.59 8.94
N VAL A 664 -10.01 21.90 8.25
CA VAL A 664 -10.09 20.44 8.26
C VAL A 664 -8.89 19.82 7.55
N LEU A 665 -8.63 20.20 6.30
CA LEU A 665 -7.53 19.63 5.50
C LEU A 665 -6.16 20.13 5.96
N GLY A 666 -6.09 21.31 6.58
CA GLY A 666 -4.87 21.86 7.17
C GLY A 666 -4.66 21.46 8.63
N TRP A 667 -5.42 20.49 9.15
CA TRP A 667 -5.30 20.05 10.53
C TRP A 667 -3.88 19.58 10.84
N SER A 668 -3.32 20.09 11.94
CA SER A 668 -1.93 19.83 12.31
C SER A 668 -1.59 18.35 12.52
N GLY A 669 -2.59 17.52 12.85
CA GLY A 669 -2.41 16.06 12.98
C GLY A 669 -2.01 15.37 11.67
N PHE A 670 -2.39 15.94 10.51
CA PHE A 670 -1.99 15.38 9.22
C PHE A 670 -0.51 15.60 8.88
N ARG A 671 0.19 16.53 9.53
CA ARG A 671 1.57 16.91 9.16
C ARG A 671 2.55 15.75 9.23
N THR A 672 2.49 14.97 10.31
CA THR A 672 3.41 13.85 10.54
C THR A 672 3.12 12.73 9.55
N VAL A 673 1.87 12.32 9.43
CA VAL A 673 1.46 11.26 8.51
C VAL A 673 1.67 11.65 7.04
N ALA A 674 1.42 12.90 6.65
CA ALA A 674 1.65 13.38 5.29
C ALA A 674 3.13 13.30 4.85
N ARG A 675 4.07 13.42 5.80
CA ARG A 675 5.51 13.25 5.53
C ARG A 675 5.89 11.78 5.37
N LEU A 676 5.20 10.88 6.04
CA LEU A 676 5.41 9.44 5.97
C LEU A 676 4.68 8.78 4.79
N THR A 677 3.80 9.50 4.09
CA THR A 677 2.97 8.96 3.01
C THR A 677 3.79 8.26 1.92
N TYR A 678 4.97 8.77 1.57
CA TYR A 678 5.84 8.09 0.59
C TYR A 678 6.32 6.72 1.09
N GLY A 679 6.80 6.64 2.33
CA GLY A 679 7.16 5.35 2.93
C GLY A 679 5.98 4.40 3.05
N ALA A 680 4.80 4.92 3.41
CA ALA A 680 3.57 4.13 3.54
C ALA A 680 3.17 3.53 2.18
N TYR A 681 3.28 4.31 1.10
CA TYR A 681 3.04 3.86 -0.27
C TYR A 681 3.99 2.76 -0.74
N MET A 682 5.22 2.74 -0.24
CA MET A 682 6.19 1.73 -0.69
C MET A 682 5.98 0.39 0.01
N ILE A 683 5.53 0.40 1.26
CA ILE A 683 5.45 -0.80 2.11
C ILE A 683 4.04 -1.40 2.24
N HIS A 684 2.96 -0.65 1.94
CA HIS A 684 1.59 -1.10 2.24
C HIS A 684 1.24 -2.43 1.56
N MET A 685 1.60 -2.62 0.30
CA MET A 685 1.33 -3.88 -0.43
C MET A 685 2.11 -5.06 0.15
N ILE A 686 3.36 -4.83 0.58
CA ILE A 686 4.20 -5.87 1.17
C ILE A 686 3.57 -6.37 2.46
N ILE A 687 3.11 -5.45 3.32
CA ILE A 687 2.38 -5.78 4.55
C ILE A 687 1.09 -6.54 4.24
N MET A 688 0.30 -6.08 3.26
CA MET A 688 -0.91 -6.77 2.85
C MET A 688 -0.64 -8.19 2.35
N PHE A 689 0.41 -8.40 1.55
CA PHE A 689 0.78 -9.75 1.10
C PHE A 689 1.15 -10.65 2.27
N PHE A 690 1.93 -10.18 3.24
CA PHE A 690 2.24 -10.96 4.45
C PHE A 690 0.98 -11.33 5.23
N CYS A 691 0.08 -10.38 5.47
CA CYS A 691 -1.12 -10.63 6.29
C CYS A 691 -2.17 -11.49 5.56
N LEU A 692 -2.41 -11.22 4.27
CA LEU A 692 -3.50 -11.87 3.51
C LEU A 692 -3.05 -13.20 2.91
N MET A 693 -1.91 -13.24 2.21
CA MET A 693 -1.42 -14.46 1.56
C MET A 693 -0.72 -15.39 2.55
N GLY A 694 -0.14 -14.84 3.61
CA GLY A 694 0.38 -15.62 4.74
C GLY A 694 -0.71 -16.25 5.61
N SER A 695 -1.97 -15.88 5.45
CA SER A 695 -3.06 -16.45 6.25
C SER A 695 -3.19 -17.95 6.02
N LYS A 696 -3.30 -18.72 7.11
CA LYS A 696 -3.49 -20.17 7.10
C LYS A 696 -4.93 -20.60 6.78
N SER A 697 -5.85 -19.63 6.72
CA SER A 697 -7.25 -19.83 6.33
C SER A 697 -7.66 -18.78 5.30
N ALA A 698 -8.54 -19.18 4.38
CA ALA A 698 -9.18 -18.25 3.48
C ALA A 698 -10.05 -17.24 4.26
N VAL A 699 -10.08 -16.00 3.79
CA VAL A 699 -10.87 -14.93 4.40
C VAL A 699 -12.33 -15.11 3.99
N ILE A 700 -13.27 -14.75 4.86
CA ILE A 700 -14.67 -14.57 4.47
C ILE A 700 -14.88 -13.06 4.40
N SER A 701 -15.19 -12.55 3.20
CA SER A 701 -15.36 -11.10 3.02
C SER A 701 -16.70 -10.65 3.55
N ASP A 702 -16.68 -9.77 4.54
CA ASP A 702 -17.83 -8.99 4.99
C ASP A 702 -17.39 -7.54 5.31
N GLU A 703 -18.36 -6.67 5.60
CA GLU A 703 -18.09 -5.25 5.85
C GLU A 703 -17.24 -5.02 7.11
N VAL A 704 -17.40 -5.87 8.12
CA VAL A 704 -16.67 -5.76 9.39
C VAL A 704 -15.19 -6.10 9.17
N VAL A 705 -14.89 -7.21 8.49
CA VAL A 705 -13.52 -7.60 8.10
C VAL A 705 -12.87 -6.51 7.26
N TRP A 706 -13.62 -5.83 6.41
CA TRP A 706 -13.09 -4.75 5.60
C TRP A 706 -12.71 -3.51 6.37
N VAL A 707 -13.60 -3.02 7.23
CA VAL A 707 -13.33 -1.82 8.02
C VAL A 707 -12.21 -2.08 9.02
N THR A 708 -12.27 -3.22 9.73
CA THR A 708 -11.24 -3.59 10.71
C THR A 708 -9.89 -3.88 10.04
N GLY A 709 -9.91 -4.62 8.92
CA GLY A 709 -8.74 -4.90 8.10
C GLY A 709 -8.11 -3.63 7.53
N PHE A 710 -8.91 -2.72 6.99
CA PHE A 710 -8.44 -1.42 6.51
C PHE A 710 -7.73 -0.61 7.60
N ILE A 711 -8.36 -0.45 8.77
CA ILE A 711 -7.77 0.31 9.88
C ILE A 711 -6.44 -0.33 10.32
N ALA A 712 -6.40 -1.67 10.44
CA ALA A 712 -5.18 -2.39 10.80
C ALA A 712 -4.06 -2.15 9.78
N HIS A 713 -4.34 -2.32 8.48
CA HIS A 713 -3.33 -2.13 7.43
C HIS A 713 -2.90 -0.67 7.27
N LEU A 714 -3.79 0.30 7.50
CA LEU A 714 -3.46 1.71 7.53
C LEU A 714 -2.44 2.01 8.63
N VAL A 715 -2.70 1.54 9.85
CA VAL A 715 -1.80 1.73 10.99
C VAL A 715 -0.46 1.02 10.75
N MET A 716 -0.48 -0.25 10.32
CA MET A 716 0.74 -1.00 10.02
C MET A 716 1.58 -0.34 8.92
N ALA A 717 0.94 0.17 7.86
CA ALA A 717 1.65 0.86 6.78
C ALA A 717 2.36 2.13 7.28
N TYR A 718 1.73 2.93 8.14
CA TYR A 718 2.35 4.13 8.70
C TYR A 718 3.42 3.82 9.76
N LEU A 719 3.28 2.73 10.53
CA LEU A 719 4.34 2.24 11.42
C LEU A 719 5.56 1.76 10.61
N GLY A 720 5.34 0.98 9.54
CA GLY A 720 6.40 0.59 8.62
C GLY A 720 7.06 1.78 7.93
N ALA A 721 6.25 2.76 7.49
CA ALA A 721 6.75 4.00 6.90
C ALA A 721 7.64 4.79 7.86
N PHE A 722 7.29 4.84 9.14
CA PHE A 722 8.12 5.48 10.16
C PHE A 722 9.48 4.79 10.25
N VAL A 723 9.53 3.46 10.32
CA VAL A 723 10.79 2.70 10.33
C VAL A 723 11.62 3.00 9.08
N LEU A 724 11.01 2.93 7.89
CA LEU A 724 11.68 3.24 6.62
C LEU A 724 12.25 4.66 6.60
N ALA A 725 11.49 5.65 7.06
CA ALA A 725 11.92 7.04 7.09
C ALA A 725 13.11 7.27 8.04
N MET A 726 13.19 6.53 9.15
CA MET A 726 14.31 6.62 10.09
C MET A 726 15.56 5.93 9.56
N VAL A 727 15.40 4.80 8.87
CA VAL A 727 16.51 4.00 8.32
C VAL A 727 17.11 4.64 7.06
N THR A 728 16.30 5.28 6.21
CA THR A 728 16.71 5.70 4.85
C THR A 728 16.59 7.21 4.61
N GLU A 729 15.36 7.75 4.55
CA GLU A 729 15.11 9.12 4.09
C GLU A 729 15.72 10.17 5.02
N SER A 730 15.46 10.09 6.33
CA SER A 730 15.87 11.12 7.29
C SER A 730 17.39 11.29 7.39
N PRO A 731 18.19 10.19 7.50
CA PRO A 731 19.64 10.30 7.53
C PRO A 731 20.22 10.87 6.24
N VAL A 732 19.78 10.38 5.08
CA VAL A 732 20.30 10.83 3.77
C VAL A 732 20.02 12.31 3.55
N MET A 733 18.80 12.78 3.86
CA MET A 733 18.45 14.20 3.78
C MET A 733 19.27 15.07 4.74
N ALA A 734 19.62 14.55 5.93
CA ALA A 734 20.46 15.27 6.88
C ALA A 734 21.89 15.44 6.35
N VAL A 735 22.46 14.39 5.75
CA VAL A 735 23.78 14.42 5.12
C VAL A 735 23.80 15.35 3.90
N GLU A 736 22.80 15.25 3.02
CA GLU A 736 22.68 16.12 1.84
C GLU A 736 22.63 17.61 2.24
N LYS A 737 21.81 17.95 3.23
CA LYS A 737 21.70 19.32 3.74
C LYS A 737 23.04 19.82 4.29
N PHE A 738 23.80 18.96 4.96
CA PHE A 738 25.12 19.31 5.48
C PHE A 738 26.12 19.59 4.34
N LEU A 739 26.17 18.74 3.32
CA LEU A 739 27.06 18.89 2.16
C LEU A 739 26.76 20.19 1.40
N ARG A 740 25.48 20.50 1.17
CA ARG A 740 25.07 21.72 0.46
C ARG A 740 25.41 23.01 1.20
N ASN A 741 25.45 22.99 2.54
CA ASN A 741 25.79 24.18 3.32
C ASN A 741 27.30 24.50 3.31
N ARG A 742 28.16 23.61 2.81
CA ARG A 742 29.61 23.81 2.68
C ARG A 742 30.05 24.30 1.29
N THR A 743 29.23 24.04 0.27
CA THR A 743 29.44 24.45 -1.13
C THR A 743 28.72 25.74 -1.44
#